data_AF-A0A971FFH9-F1
#
_entry.id   AF-A0A971FFH9-F1
#
_cell.length_a   1.000
_cell.length_b   1.000
_cell.length_c   1.000
_cell.angle_alpha   90.00
_cell.angle_beta   90.00
_cell.angle_gamma   90.00
#
_symmetry.space_group_name_H-M   'P 1'
#
loop_
_entity.id
_entity.type
_entity.pdbx_description
1 polymer ?
#
loop_
_entity_poly.entity_id
_entity_poly.type
_entity_poly.pdbx_seq_one_letter_code
_entity_poly.pdbx_strand_id
1 'polypeptide(L)'
;MSKKRNSMYLWMMRMMVVVIAAVLCGGASPASAEPVPRIMLAGDSWTGFLLAFRTFKNVLPEYPGLERWIEVGNRTAEMGARVYEMIERNYQQVLTEELTKYPNIDVVVMTLGGNDILRGTVGVDPTDYYREVEFEDCYRYPNGPPWTTPTECMDWLALSVKEKVGILVDHILSVRPDIRVVILSYDYGAREPEGSYTVEDMHLSFVAVQERMRELALERDRVEFVMNFGLMQHTFGIPTGDYPEDGYPPEDIAPGVAPYPCNDPADPECTFWPGGYPQYLSPMASYIDQDIHLTAEGYAHVARRAIGLHIEEWLNYPKALEILPLSNKATYQFQVTFTHPVTGVDVSDFEVYINTKAGMKAMDVVSVEPASGPADVYMVTVDMGSSMEAAQIKVLDDDSILRADTGVALGGPGAGNGLFVYNGTYEFQDIPAATDEDFAGSMQFLYMASQAYEHLLSEYGFSFNPDHFDVNGNFTQDGSLEDPFVIPGNGLLDLYEFMVIDAVLKRPDLDLSATGGLTYQDVRTAWDLNIASVQTALGGVGGLADIILPGIDTVLAGFYTVGDNYSTFLVSTLVMLLDTIEEFPTNTDPSALTPFDISNTEQFLSRFLAFFGDADGDTWRNFQEYAYFARDGMAAYVNATLDPNLTPKTGEGNYVTGDFVRIALMERPYYKSTYQWYRNGVPLANDKDGHITGADSRTLDIAAAELGDAGDYSCVYLGPTKVGGIYPEKTYGPIKVSVREVGPMPVGGLATLSMLILTLSAGGAWVARRKR
;
A
#
# COMPACT_ATOMS: atom_id res chain seq x y z
N MET A 1 37.87 -33.24 53.43
CA MET A 1 37.44 -32.10 52.58
C MET A 1 36.94 -32.49 51.17
N SER A 2 36.66 -33.77 50.85
CA SER A 2 36.16 -34.16 49.49
C SER A 2 34.66 -34.52 49.39
N LYS A 3 33.90 -34.58 50.50
CA LYS A 3 32.45 -34.88 50.45
C LYS A 3 31.54 -33.66 50.20
N LYS A 4 31.97 -32.42 50.50
CA LYS A 4 31.17 -31.21 50.24
C LYS A 4 31.25 -30.70 48.79
N ARG A 5 32.31 -31.05 48.04
CA ARG A 5 32.50 -30.60 46.65
C ARG A 5 31.64 -31.37 45.63
N ASN A 6 31.38 -32.67 45.88
CA ASN A 6 30.50 -33.48 45.01
C ASN A 6 29.01 -33.16 45.19
N SER A 7 28.58 -32.71 46.37
CA SER A 7 27.19 -32.30 46.61
C SER A 7 26.83 -31.03 45.84
N MET A 8 27.75 -30.06 45.80
CA MET A 8 27.55 -28.78 45.10
C MET A 8 27.55 -28.96 43.56
N TYR A 9 28.39 -29.86 43.03
CA TYR A 9 28.39 -30.20 41.60
C TYR A 9 27.11 -30.93 41.18
N LEU A 10 26.61 -31.87 42.00
CA LEU A 10 25.37 -32.59 41.70
C LEU A 10 24.13 -31.70 41.84
N TRP A 11 24.18 -30.68 42.70
CA TRP A 11 23.13 -29.69 42.89
C TRP A 11 23.11 -28.64 41.75
N MET A 12 24.29 -28.15 41.33
CA MET A 12 24.40 -27.29 40.14
C MET A 12 23.99 -28.03 38.87
N MET A 13 24.36 -29.29 38.70
CA MET A 13 23.98 -30.07 37.51
C MET A 13 22.48 -30.39 37.47
N ARG A 14 21.83 -30.57 38.64
CA ARG A 14 20.36 -30.68 38.73
C ARG A 14 19.65 -29.36 38.49
N MET A 15 20.17 -28.23 38.96
CA MET A 15 19.63 -26.91 38.59
C MET A 15 19.81 -26.63 37.11
N MET A 16 20.95 -27.01 36.52
CA MET A 16 21.22 -26.81 35.10
C MET A 16 20.33 -27.69 34.22
N VAL A 17 20.04 -28.94 34.64
CA VAL A 17 19.06 -29.82 33.96
C VAL A 17 17.62 -29.34 34.15
N VAL A 18 17.26 -28.76 35.31
CA VAL A 18 15.92 -28.18 35.53
C VAL A 18 15.75 -26.85 34.80
N VAL A 19 16.80 -26.04 34.67
CA VAL A 19 16.79 -24.80 33.86
C VAL A 19 16.80 -25.13 32.37
N ILE A 20 17.56 -26.14 31.92
CA ILE A 20 17.52 -26.62 30.54
C ILE A 20 16.17 -27.28 30.23
N ALA A 21 15.56 -28.02 31.17
CA ALA A 21 14.21 -28.55 31.00
C ALA A 21 13.12 -27.47 31.09
N ALA A 22 13.32 -26.38 31.85
CA ALA A 22 12.42 -25.22 31.85
C ALA A 22 12.61 -24.31 30.62
N VAL A 23 13.76 -24.37 29.95
CA VAL A 23 14.01 -23.73 28.64
C VAL A 23 13.55 -24.62 27.47
N LEU A 24 13.47 -25.95 27.66
CA LEU A 24 12.94 -26.91 26.67
C LEU A 24 11.44 -27.22 26.86
N CYS A 25 10.86 -26.92 28.02
CA CYS A 25 9.42 -27.06 28.33
C CYS A 25 8.77 -25.73 28.73
N GLY A 26 9.52 -24.62 28.69
CA GLY A 26 8.92 -23.33 28.44
C GLY A 26 8.41 -23.42 27.02
N GLY A 27 7.11 -23.70 26.88
CA GLY A 27 6.46 -23.55 25.59
C GLY A 27 6.94 -22.23 25.04
N ALA A 28 7.56 -22.28 23.85
CA ALA A 28 7.64 -21.07 23.07
C ALA A 28 6.22 -20.53 23.09
N SER A 29 5.99 -19.40 23.75
CA SER A 29 4.96 -18.50 23.27
C SER A 29 5.23 -18.45 21.78
N PRO A 30 4.30 -18.90 20.92
CA PRO A 30 4.57 -18.90 19.49
C PRO A 30 5.07 -17.49 19.20
N ALA A 31 6.27 -17.37 18.64
CA ALA A 31 6.64 -16.15 17.97
C ALA A 31 5.42 -15.82 17.13
N SER A 32 4.73 -14.71 17.43
CA SER A 32 3.45 -14.36 16.80
C SER A 32 3.64 -14.63 15.33
N ALA A 33 3.00 -15.69 14.82
CA ALA A 33 3.24 -16.10 13.46
C ALA A 33 2.87 -14.90 12.58
N GLU A 34 3.68 -14.62 11.54
CA GLU A 34 3.53 -13.39 10.76
C GLU A 34 2.07 -13.24 10.30
N PRO A 35 1.49 -12.02 10.37
CA PRO A 35 0.12 -11.78 9.95
C PRO A 35 -0.13 -12.29 8.53
N VAL A 36 -1.27 -12.95 8.31
CA VAL A 36 -1.64 -13.48 6.99
C VAL A 36 -2.99 -12.94 6.55
N PRO A 37 -3.07 -12.33 5.36
CA PRO A 37 -4.35 -12.00 4.74
C PRO A 37 -5.20 -13.24 4.54
N ARG A 38 -6.36 -13.28 5.20
CA ARG A 38 -7.42 -14.28 4.98
C ARG A 38 -8.76 -13.65 4.61
N ILE A 39 -8.89 -12.33 4.83
CA ILE A 39 -10.07 -11.52 4.50
C ILE A 39 -9.68 -10.49 3.44
N MET A 40 -10.49 -10.36 2.39
CA MET A 40 -10.40 -9.25 1.44
C MET A 40 -11.65 -8.37 1.58
N LEU A 41 -11.45 -7.07 1.74
CA LEU A 41 -12.52 -6.07 1.75
C LEU A 41 -12.73 -5.57 0.33
N ALA A 42 -13.95 -5.68 -0.18
CA ALA A 42 -14.30 -5.23 -1.52
C ALA A 42 -15.63 -4.49 -1.49
N GLY A 43 -15.72 -3.27 -2.00
CA GLY A 43 -16.96 -2.52 -1.96
C GLY A 43 -16.75 -1.02 -1.88
N ASP A 44 -17.69 -0.36 -1.20
CA ASP A 44 -17.76 1.09 -1.10
C ASP A 44 -17.09 1.66 0.18
N SER A 45 -17.54 2.83 0.62
CA SER A 45 -17.00 3.56 1.78
C SER A 45 -17.02 2.76 3.07
N TRP A 46 -18.00 1.89 3.28
CA TRP A 46 -18.03 1.06 4.47
C TRP A 46 -16.89 0.04 4.50
N THR A 47 -16.58 -0.60 3.37
CA THR A 47 -15.37 -1.43 3.26
C THR A 47 -14.09 -0.61 3.36
N GLY A 48 -14.10 0.62 2.83
CA GLY A 48 -12.98 1.55 2.96
C GLY A 48 -12.69 1.89 4.42
N PHE A 49 -13.71 2.16 5.24
CA PHE A 49 -13.53 2.44 6.65
C PHE A 49 -13.19 1.20 7.48
N LEU A 50 -13.74 0.03 7.13
CA LEU A 50 -13.30 -1.24 7.73
C LEU A 50 -11.79 -1.46 7.52
N LEU A 51 -11.27 -1.06 6.35
CA LEU A 51 -9.84 -1.10 6.05
C LEU A 51 -9.07 0.00 6.80
N ALA A 52 -9.53 1.25 6.73
CA ALA A 52 -8.86 2.40 7.35
C ALA A 52 -8.71 2.24 8.87
N PHE A 53 -9.76 1.77 9.55
CA PHE A 53 -9.74 1.47 10.99
C PHE A 53 -9.08 0.14 11.35
N ARG A 54 -8.60 -0.62 10.35
CA ARG A 54 -8.04 -1.97 10.53
C ARG A 54 -8.97 -2.88 11.34
N THR A 55 -10.27 -2.80 11.06
CA THR A 55 -11.32 -3.33 11.95
C THR A 55 -11.18 -4.83 12.18
N PHE A 56 -11.00 -5.62 11.13
CA PHE A 56 -10.88 -7.08 11.28
C PHE A 56 -9.59 -7.47 12.00
N LYS A 57 -8.44 -6.87 11.69
CA LYS A 57 -7.16 -7.06 12.38
C LYS A 57 -7.28 -6.79 13.87
N ASN A 58 -8.07 -5.79 14.26
CA ASN A 58 -8.26 -5.42 15.65
C ASN A 58 -9.26 -6.35 16.38
N VAL A 59 -10.26 -6.88 15.67
CA VAL A 59 -11.34 -7.69 16.26
C VAL A 59 -11.06 -9.21 16.23
N LEU A 60 -10.42 -9.73 15.19
CA LEU A 60 -10.12 -11.17 15.05
C LEU A 60 -9.36 -11.76 16.25
N PRO A 61 -8.43 -11.05 16.91
CA PRO A 61 -7.77 -11.56 18.12
C PRO A 61 -8.70 -11.80 19.33
N GLU A 62 -9.95 -11.32 19.29
CA GLU A 62 -10.97 -11.64 20.30
C GLU A 62 -11.48 -13.09 20.18
N TYR A 63 -11.23 -13.74 19.04
CA TYR A 63 -11.73 -15.07 18.68
C TYR A 63 -10.57 -16.09 18.68
N PRO A 64 -10.64 -17.17 19.47
CA PRO A 64 -9.54 -18.12 19.60
C PRO A 64 -9.09 -18.74 18.27
N GLY A 65 -7.79 -18.65 17.97
CA GLY A 65 -7.19 -19.22 16.76
C GLY A 65 -7.24 -18.31 15.54
N LEU A 66 -7.79 -17.09 15.67
CA LEU A 66 -7.85 -16.12 14.57
C LEU A 66 -6.84 -14.96 14.71
N GLU A 67 -5.97 -14.99 15.73
CA GLU A 67 -5.09 -13.88 16.11
C GLU A 67 -4.05 -13.52 15.02
N ARG A 68 -3.77 -14.44 14.11
CA ARG A 68 -2.81 -14.28 13.00
C ARG A 68 -3.46 -13.69 11.73
N TRP A 69 -4.79 -13.73 11.62
CA TRP A 69 -5.49 -13.38 10.39
C TRP A 69 -5.77 -11.88 10.34
N ILE A 70 -5.71 -11.32 9.14
CA ILE A 70 -5.96 -9.91 8.89
C ILE A 70 -6.70 -9.70 7.55
N GLU A 71 -7.18 -8.48 7.37
CA GLU A 71 -7.75 -7.97 6.14
C GLU A 71 -6.74 -7.31 5.19
N VAL A 72 -7.08 -7.31 3.90
CA VAL A 72 -6.52 -6.45 2.84
C VAL A 72 -7.67 -5.85 2.03
N GLY A 73 -7.42 -4.75 1.31
CA GLY A 73 -8.44 -4.17 0.44
C GLY A 73 -8.03 -2.90 -0.31
N ASN A 74 -6.74 -2.58 -0.35
CA ASN A 74 -6.23 -1.30 -0.82
C ASN A 74 -6.67 -0.91 -2.24
N ARG A 75 -6.92 -1.90 -3.11
CA ARG A 75 -7.40 -1.70 -4.49
C ARG A 75 -8.88 -2.03 -4.69
N THR A 76 -9.54 -2.59 -3.69
CA THR A 76 -10.90 -3.16 -3.79
C THR A 76 -11.91 -2.47 -2.88
N ALA A 77 -11.47 -1.74 -1.85
CA ALA A 77 -12.34 -0.92 -1.03
C ALA A 77 -12.34 0.52 -1.57
N GLU A 78 -13.28 0.84 -2.45
CA GLU A 78 -13.36 2.10 -3.19
C GLU A 78 -14.43 3.01 -2.56
N MET A 79 -14.02 3.96 -1.73
CA MET A 79 -14.99 4.81 -1.04
C MET A 79 -15.75 5.70 -2.03
N GLY A 80 -17.06 5.85 -1.83
CA GLY A 80 -17.93 6.63 -2.72
C GLY A 80 -18.33 5.93 -4.03
N ALA A 81 -17.88 4.69 -4.28
CA ALA A 81 -18.17 3.98 -5.52
C ALA A 81 -19.64 3.54 -5.64
N ARG A 82 -20.18 3.60 -6.87
CA ARG A 82 -21.45 2.98 -7.28
C ARG A 82 -21.17 1.72 -8.08
N VAL A 83 -21.99 0.69 -7.90
CA VAL A 83 -21.71 -0.65 -8.45
C VAL A 83 -21.64 -0.64 -9.98
N TYR A 84 -22.49 0.16 -10.64
CA TYR A 84 -22.50 0.22 -12.10
C TYR A 84 -21.21 0.83 -12.67
N GLU A 85 -20.66 1.86 -12.02
CA GLU A 85 -19.40 2.50 -12.44
C GLU A 85 -18.22 1.53 -12.28
N MET A 86 -18.23 0.74 -11.21
CA MET A 86 -17.23 -0.30 -10.98
C MET A 86 -17.24 -1.35 -12.11
N ILE A 87 -18.44 -1.78 -12.54
CA ILE A 87 -18.62 -2.76 -13.62
C ILE A 87 -18.18 -2.22 -14.99
N GLU A 88 -18.44 -0.94 -15.27
CA GLU A 88 -18.02 -0.30 -16.52
C GLU A 88 -16.49 -0.12 -16.60
N ARG A 89 -15.82 -0.05 -15.44
CA ARG A 89 -14.36 -0.03 -15.30
C ARG A 89 -13.76 -1.44 -15.27
N ASN A 90 -12.45 -1.53 -15.09
CA ASN A 90 -11.73 -2.81 -14.97
C ASN A 90 -11.80 -3.44 -13.56
N TYR A 91 -12.85 -3.16 -12.76
CA TYR A 91 -12.89 -3.58 -11.36
C TYR A 91 -12.88 -5.11 -11.18
N GLN A 92 -13.54 -5.86 -12.07
CA GLN A 92 -13.46 -7.33 -12.09
C GLN A 92 -12.03 -7.82 -12.28
N GLN A 93 -11.26 -7.18 -13.18
CA GLN A 93 -9.85 -7.53 -13.36
C GLN A 93 -9.05 -7.25 -12.07
N VAL A 94 -9.31 -6.12 -11.39
CA VAL A 94 -8.67 -5.80 -10.10
C VAL A 94 -8.97 -6.88 -9.05
N LEU A 95 -10.23 -7.32 -8.94
CA LEU A 95 -10.62 -8.43 -8.05
C LEU A 95 -9.84 -9.71 -8.36
N THR A 96 -9.75 -10.08 -9.64
CA THR A 96 -8.97 -11.26 -10.07
C THR A 96 -7.49 -11.12 -9.70
N GLU A 97 -6.89 -9.95 -9.95
CA GLU A 97 -5.49 -9.68 -9.64
C GLU A 97 -5.21 -9.78 -8.14
N GLU A 98 -6.02 -9.15 -7.28
CA GLU A 98 -5.82 -9.16 -5.83
C GLU A 98 -6.07 -10.56 -5.22
N LEU A 99 -7.10 -11.28 -5.66
CA LEU A 99 -7.36 -12.65 -5.21
C LEU A 99 -6.30 -13.65 -5.69
N THR A 100 -5.65 -13.37 -6.83
CA THR A 100 -4.52 -14.17 -7.32
C THR A 100 -3.23 -13.83 -6.56
N LYS A 101 -3.01 -12.54 -6.28
CA LYS A 101 -1.88 -12.03 -5.50
C LYS A 101 -1.90 -12.55 -4.06
N TYR A 102 -3.08 -12.67 -3.46
CA TYR A 102 -3.27 -13.18 -2.10
C TYR A 102 -3.96 -14.55 -2.13
N PRO A 103 -3.22 -15.65 -2.36
CA PRO A 103 -3.80 -16.98 -2.44
C PRO A 103 -4.41 -17.46 -1.11
N ASN A 104 -4.17 -16.76 -0.01
CA ASN A 104 -4.67 -17.15 1.31
C ASN A 104 -6.05 -16.61 1.66
N ILE A 105 -6.60 -15.68 0.87
CA ILE A 105 -7.95 -15.15 1.09
C ILE A 105 -8.98 -16.28 0.99
N ASP A 106 -9.83 -16.41 2.01
CA ASP A 106 -11.01 -17.29 2.00
C ASP A 106 -12.30 -16.50 1.93
N VAL A 107 -12.31 -15.32 2.56
CA VAL A 107 -13.53 -14.54 2.75
C VAL A 107 -13.37 -13.20 2.07
N VAL A 108 -14.31 -12.87 1.18
CA VAL A 108 -14.50 -11.51 0.70
C VAL A 108 -15.65 -10.89 1.48
N VAL A 109 -15.38 -9.81 2.22
CA VAL A 109 -16.40 -9.05 2.93
C VAL A 109 -16.77 -7.85 2.08
N MET A 110 -18.07 -7.68 1.82
CA MET A 110 -18.57 -6.72 0.85
C MET A 110 -19.70 -5.84 1.41
N THR A 111 -19.61 -4.54 1.14
CA THR A 111 -20.68 -3.55 1.31
C THR A 111 -20.83 -2.77 0.01
N LEU A 112 -22.03 -2.76 -0.57
CA LEU A 112 -22.32 -2.07 -1.83
C LEU A 112 -23.79 -1.67 -1.89
N GLY A 113 -24.08 -0.66 -2.71
CA GLY A 113 -25.42 -0.20 -3.06
C GLY A 113 -25.88 1.07 -2.35
N GLY A 114 -25.20 1.51 -1.29
CA GLY A 114 -25.52 2.74 -0.56
C GLY A 114 -25.43 3.98 -1.45
N ASN A 115 -24.33 4.11 -2.20
CA ASN A 115 -24.16 5.20 -3.16
C ASN A 115 -25.12 5.09 -4.35
N ASP A 116 -25.49 3.88 -4.79
CA ASP A 116 -26.49 3.68 -5.84
C ASP A 116 -27.89 4.14 -5.39
N ILE A 117 -28.21 4.03 -4.10
CA ILE A 117 -29.44 4.55 -3.52
C ILE A 117 -29.38 6.08 -3.46
N LEU A 118 -28.29 6.63 -2.93
CA LEU A 118 -28.17 8.06 -2.62
C LEU A 118 -27.93 8.95 -3.84
N ARG A 119 -27.13 8.48 -4.81
CA ARG A 119 -26.66 9.24 -5.98
C ARG A 119 -27.14 8.65 -7.30
N GLY A 120 -27.96 7.60 -7.21
CA GLY A 120 -28.62 6.98 -8.35
C GLY A 120 -27.78 5.94 -9.10
N THR A 121 -28.52 5.06 -9.79
CA THR A 121 -27.96 3.98 -10.61
C THR A 121 -28.73 3.86 -11.92
N VAL A 122 -28.06 3.35 -12.95
CA VAL A 122 -28.65 3.17 -14.30
C VAL A 122 -29.42 1.84 -14.40
N GLY A 123 -30.29 1.73 -15.40
CA GLY A 123 -31.07 0.52 -15.67
C GLY A 123 -32.28 0.32 -14.76
N VAL A 124 -32.67 1.34 -14.00
CA VAL A 124 -33.91 1.36 -13.21
C VAL A 124 -35.12 1.70 -14.09
N ASP A 125 -34.98 2.68 -14.98
CA ASP A 125 -36.05 3.12 -15.89
C ASP A 125 -36.06 2.26 -17.17
N PRO A 126 -37.10 1.42 -17.41
CA PRO A 126 -37.18 0.57 -18.58
C PRO A 126 -37.43 1.35 -19.88
N THR A 127 -37.79 2.63 -19.80
CA THR A 127 -37.99 3.50 -20.97
C THR A 127 -36.73 4.27 -21.35
N ASP A 128 -35.78 4.43 -20.41
CA ASP A 128 -34.48 5.04 -20.61
C ASP A 128 -33.42 4.39 -19.70
N TYR A 129 -32.70 3.40 -20.23
CA TYR A 129 -31.69 2.66 -19.47
C TYR A 129 -30.61 3.58 -18.86
N TYR A 130 -30.25 4.67 -19.54
CA TYR A 130 -29.15 5.54 -19.12
C TYR A 130 -29.57 6.60 -18.10
N ARG A 131 -30.87 6.70 -17.79
CA ARG A 131 -31.33 7.55 -16.72
C ARG A 131 -30.86 6.99 -15.38
N GLU A 132 -30.05 7.77 -14.68
CA GLU A 132 -29.76 7.54 -13.26
C GLU A 132 -31.03 7.83 -12.44
N VAL A 133 -31.41 6.86 -11.62
CA VAL A 133 -32.54 6.99 -10.69
C VAL A 133 -32.02 6.79 -9.28
N GLU A 134 -32.17 7.81 -8.46
CA GLU A 134 -31.85 7.81 -7.02
C GLU A 134 -33.13 7.68 -6.18
N PHE A 135 -32.98 7.43 -4.88
CA PHE A 135 -34.14 7.25 -4.01
C PHE A 135 -35.03 8.51 -3.95
N GLU A 136 -34.43 9.71 -4.00
CA GLU A 136 -35.21 10.95 -3.94
C GLU A 136 -36.18 11.08 -5.12
N ASP A 137 -35.78 10.62 -6.31
CA ASP A 137 -36.64 10.60 -7.49
C ASP A 137 -37.91 9.76 -7.30
N CYS A 138 -37.82 8.67 -6.53
CA CYS A 138 -38.96 7.82 -6.20
C CYS A 138 -40.02 8.57 -5.38
N TYR A 139 -39.61 9.52 -4.53
CA TYR A 139 -40.50 10.31 -3.68
C TYR A 139 -40.89 11.67 -4.28
N ARG A 140 -40.04 12.27 -5.11
CA ARG A 140 -40.29 13.57 -5.78
C ARG A 140 -41.33 13.46 -6.89
N TYR A 141 -41.39 12.32 -7.59
CA TYR A 141 -42.31 12.08 -8.71
C TYR A 141 -43.17 10.82 -8.50
N PRO A 142 -44.05 10.79 -7.48
CA PRO A 142 -44.78 9.57 -7.15
C PRO A 142 -45.80 9.13 -8.23
N ASN A 143 -46.12 9.99 -9.22
CA ASN A 143 -47.14 9.73 -10.25
C ASN A 143 -46.67 10.16 -11.67
N GLY A 144 -45.55 9.64 -12.16
CA GLY A 144 -45.04 9.91 -13.51
C GLY A 144 -44.41 8.67 -14.16
N PRO A 145 -44.59 8.42 -15.47
CA PRO A 145 -44.00 7.25 -16.11
C PRO A 145 -42.47 7.21 -15.88
N PRO A 146 -41.89 6.03 -15.57
CA PRO A 146 -42.53 4.71 -15.67
C PRO A 146 -43.20 4.17 -14.40
N TRP A 147 -43.07 4.79 -13.22
CA TRP A 147 -43.63 4.29 -11.94
C TRP A 147 -44.84 5.06 -11.43
N THR A 148 -45.66 4.39 -10.61
CA THR A 148 -46.93 4.94 -10.08
C THR A 148 -46.94 5.11 -8.56
N THR A 149 -45.92 4.60 -7.87
CA THR A 149 -45.73 4.78 -6.43
C THR A 149 -44.22 4.82 -6.09
N PRO A 150 -43.82 5.46 -4.97
CA PRO A 150 -42.44 5.39 -4.49
C PRO A 150 -41.97 3.95 -4.24
N THR A 151 -42.84 3.09 -3.70
CA THR A 151 -42.53 1.67 -3.45
C THR A 151 -42.20 0.92 -4.73
N GLU A 152 -42.96 1.12 -5.81
CA GLU A 152 -42.69 0.50 -7.11
C GLU A 152 -41.33 0.96 -7.68
N CYS A 153 -41.02 2.25 -7.57
CA CYS A 153 -39.73 2.79 -7.97
C CYS A 153 -38.58 2.19 -7.15
N MET A 154 -38.72 2.12 -5.82
CA MET A 154 -37.72 1.55 -4.92
C MET A 154 -37.49 0.05 -5.17
N ASP A 155 -38.53 -0.72 -5.49
CA ASP A 155 -38.40 -2.13 -5.86
C ASP A 155 -37.55 -2.31 -7.13
N TRP A 156 -37.73 -1.45 -8.14
CA TRP A 156 -36.95 -1.49 -9.38
C TRP A 156 -35.52 -1.04 -9.16
N LEU A 157 -35.30 0.00 -8.35
CA LEU A 157 -33.97 0.44 -7.93
C LEU A 157 -33.24 -0.70 -7.21
N ALA A 158 -33.89 -1.31 -6.21
CA ALA A 158 -33.35 -2.43 -5.45
C ALA A 158 -32.99 -3.64 -6.33
N LEU A 159 -33.84 -3.97 -7.31
CA LEU A 159 -33.58 -5.04 -8.27
C LEU A 159 -32.38 -4.70 -9.17
N SER A 160 -32.30 -3.48 -9.67
CA SER A 160 -31.18 -3.01 -10.51
C SER A 160 -29.84 -3.10 -9.78
N VAL A 161 -29.80 -2.69 -8.50
CA VAL A 161 -28.60 -2.82 -7.66
C VAL A 161 -28.26 -4.30 -7.43
N LYS A 162 -29.26 -5.15 -7.11
CA LYS A 162 -29.08 -6.60 -6.90
C LYS A 162 -28.42 -7.26 -8.10
N GLU A 163 -28.93 -7.02 -9.29
CA GLU A 163 -28.40 -7.63 -10.52
C GLU A 163 -26.93 -7.26 -10.74
N LYS A 164 -26.57 -6.00 -10.50
CA LYS A 164 -25.19 -5.51 -10.66
C LYS A 164 -24.24 -6.04 -9.59
N VAL A 165 -24.65 -6.03 -8.33
CA VAL A 165 -23.86 -6.65 -7.24
C VAL A 165 -23.65 -8.14 -7.52
N GLY A 166 -24.67 -8.81 -8.07
CA GLY A 166 -24.61 -10.21 -8.49
C GLY A 166 -23.49 -10.50 -9.48
N ILE A 167 -23.24 -9.59 -10.44
CA ILE A 167 -22.14 -9.72 -11.40
C ILE A 167 -20.78 -9.77 -10.68
N LEU A 168 -20.57 -8.90 -9.69
CA LEU A 168 -19.32 -8.85 -8.94
C LEU A 168 -19.16 -10.08 -8.04
N VAL A 169 -20.23 -10.53 -7.36
CA VAL A 169 -20.22 -11.74 -6.54
C VAL A 169 -19.93 -12.98 -7.38
N ASP A 170 -20.62 -13.14 -8.51
CA ASP A 170 -20.42 -14.27 -9.42
C ASP A 170 -18.99 -14.28 -9.98
N HIS A 171 -18.44 -13.10 -10.24
CA HIS A 171 -17.04 -12.96 -10.64
C HIS A 171 -16.08 -13.43 -9.54
N ILE A 172 -16.24 -12.94 -8.30
CA ILE A 172 -15.41 -13.33 -7.14
C ILE A 172 -15.43 -14.86 -6.94
N LEU A 173 -16.63 -15.46 -6.93
CA LEU A 173 -16.81 -16.90 -6.76
C LEU A 173 -16.23 -17.73 -7.92
N SER A 174 -16.07 -17.14 -9.10
CA SER A 174 -15.47 -17.79 -10.28
C SER A 174 -13.95 -17.81 -10.23
N VAL A 175 -13.31 -16.92 -9.45
CA VAL A 175 -11.85 -16.85 -9.38
C VAL A 175 -11.30 -18.14 -8.76
N ARG A 176 -11.90 -18.62 -7.66
CA ARG A 176 -11.55 -19.89 -7.02
C ARG A 176 -12.71 -20.55 -6.26
N PRO A 177 -12.71 -21.90 -6.15
CA PRO A 177 -13.79 -22.65 -5.47
C PRO A 177 -13.78 -22.55 -3.94
N ASP A 178 -12.68 -22.09 -3.32
CA ASP A 178 -12.54 -21.97 -1.86
C ASP A 178 -13.05 -20.63 -1.31
N ILE A 179 -13.18 -19.62 -2.17
CA ILE A 179 -13.61 -18.27 -1.79
C ILE A 179 -15.09 -18.27 -1.40
N ARG A 180 -15.40 -17.53 -0.34
CA ARG A 180 -16.74 -17.28 0.18
C ARG A 180 -16.96 -15.77 0.28
N VAL A 181 -18.21 -15.35 0.21
CA VAL A 181 -18.57 -13.92 0.27
C VAL A 181 -19.49 -13.68 1.46
N VAL A 182 -19.18 -12.66 2.26
CA VAL A 182 -20.12 -12.12 3.25
C VAL A 182 -20.55 -10.73 2.80
N ILE A 183 -21.85 -10.54 2.57
CA ILE A 183 -22.44 -9.25 2.28
C ILE A 183 -22.93 -8.66 3.60
N LEU A 184 -22.40 -7.50 3.98
CA LEU A 184 -22.85 -6.77 5.15
C LEU A 184 -23.88 -5.73 4.73
N SER A 185 -25.03 -5.71 5.40
CA SER A 185 -25.93 -4.57 5.26
C SER A 185 -25.34 -3.32 5.91
N TYR A 186 -25.84 -2.16 5.50
CA TYR A 186 -25.69 -0.92 6.26
C TYR A 186 -26.48 -0.98 7.59
N ASP A 187 -26.47 0.14 8.32
CA ASP A 187 -27.32 0.40 9.49
C ASP A 187 -28.14 1.69 9.25
N TYR A 188 -29.05 2.03 10.16
CA TYR A 188 -29.84 3.26 10.10
C TYR A 188 -28.93 4.49 10.22
N GLY A 189 -29.15 5.51 9.41
CA GLY A 189 -28.36 6.74 9.42
C GLY A 189 -28.65 7.64 10.61
N ALA A 190 -27.79 8.64 10.80
CA ALA A 190 -27.88 9.66 11.85
C ALA A 190 -28.31 11.03 11.33
N ARG A 191 -28.53 11.19 10.01
CA ARG A 191 -28.93 12.46 9.38
C ARG A 191 -30.43 12.54 9.10
N GLU A 192 -30.98 13.73 9.32
CA GLU A 192 -32.35 14.06 8.93
C GLU A 192 -32.51 14.16 7.40
N PRO A 193 -33.66 13.73 6.85
CA PRO A 193 -33.93 13.85 5.42
C PRO A 193 -34.07 15.32 5.00
N GLU A 194 -33.46 15.69 3.87
CA GLU A 194 -33.58 17.04 3.29
C GLU A 194 -34.76 17.19 2.31
N GLY A 195 -35.40 16.07 1.94
CA GLY A 195 -36.47 16.01 0.94
C GLY A 195 -37.88 15.79 1.51
N SER A 196 -38.83 15.45 0.63
CA SER A 196 -40.26 15.28 0.98
C SER A 196 -40.61 13.90 1.57
N TYR A 197 -39.66 13.23 2.22
CA TYR A 197 -39.78 11.89 2.78
C TYR A 197 -39.38 11.90 4.26
N THR A 198 -39.88 10.94 5.04
CA THR A 198 -39.59 10.84 6.48
C THR A 198 -38.28 10.09 6.75
N VAL A 199 -37.78 10.17 8.00
CA VAL A 199 -36.66 9.31 8.46
C VAL A 199 -36.98 7.83 8.25
N GLU A 200 -38.23 7.44 8.56
CA GLU A 200 -38.70 6.07 8.33
C GLU A 200 -38.66 5.69 6.85
N ASP A 201 -39.11 6.57 5.95
CA ASP A 201 -39.05 6.33 4.50
C ASP A 201 -37.61 6.13 4.01
N MET A 202 -36.67 6.95 4.49
CA MET A 202 -35.25 6.85 4.13
C MET A 202 -34.66 5.52 4.59
N HIS A 203 -34.85 5.18 5.87
CA HIS A 203 -34.36 3.94 6.45
C HIS A 203 -34.97 2.70 5.80
N LEU A 204 -36.28 2.70 5.57
CA LEU A 204 -36.95 1.58 4.91
C LEU A 204 -36.55 1.44 3.43
N SER A 205 -36.16 2.52 2.76
CA SER A 205 -35.61 2.47 1.40
C SER A 205 -34.26 1.74 1.37
N PHE A 206 -33.38 2.02 2.33
CA PHE A 206 -32.12 1.30 2.51
C PHE A 206 -32.35 -0.18 2.85
N VAL A 207 -33.28 -0.46 3.77
CA VAL A 207 -33.67 -1.84 4.11
C VAL A 207 -34.17 -2.59 2.87
N ALA A 208 -35.01 -1.97 2.03
CA ALA A 208 -35.54 -2.62 0.83
C ALA A 208 -34.45 -3.08 -0.15
N VAL A 209 -33.41 -2.27 -0.37
CA VAL A 209 -32.26 -2.67 -1.20
C VAL A 209 -31.46 -3.79 -0.55
N GLN A 210 -31.23 -3.72 0.76
CA GLN A 210 -30.46 -4.72 1.48
C GLN A 210 -31.20 -6.07 1.62
N GLU A 211 -32.53 -6.08 1.64
CA GLU A 211 -33.30 -7.32 1.48
C GLU A 211 -33.06 -7.99 0.13
N ARG A 212 -32.88 -7.22 -0.95
CA ARG A 212 -32.51 -7.78 -2.25
C ARG A 212 -31.09 -8.34 -2.25
N MET A 213 -30.17 -7.77 -1.48
CA MET A 213 -28.84 -8.35 -1.27
C MET A 213 -28.91 -9.66 -0.49
N ARG A 214 -29.81 -9.77 0.49
CA ARG A 214 -30.09 -11.04 1.18
C ARG A 214 -30.66 -12.09 0.22
N GLU A 215 -31.61 -11.72 -0.64
CA GLU A 215 -32.10 -12.64 -1.68
C GLU A 215 -30.98 -13.12 -2.60
N LEU A 216 -30.08 -12.22 -3.01
CA LEU A 216 -28.92 -12.54 -3.83
C LEU A 216 -27.99 -13.55 -3.15
N ALA A 217 -27.78 -13.41 -1.84
CA ALA A 217 -27.01 -14.36 -1.04
C ALA A 217 -27.70 -15.73 -0.98
N LEU A 218 -29.01 -15.76 -0.68
CA LEU A 218 -29.79 -17.01 -0.64
C LEU A 218 -29.86 -17.76 -1.99
N GLU A 219 -29.73 -17.03 -3.10
CA GLU A 219 -29.70 -17.59 -4.46
C GLU A 219 -28.35 -18.24 -4.81
N ARG A 220 -27.30 -18.02 -4.01
CA ARG A 220 -25.92 -18.42 -4.32
C ARG A 220 -25.32 -19.27 -3.22
N ASP A 221 -24.68 -20.36 -3.61
CA ASP A 221 -23.83 -21.12 -2.69
C ASP A 221 -22.58 -20.29 -2.31
N ARG A 222 -22.09 -20.46 -1.07
CA ARG A 222 -20.93 -19.74 -0.51
C ARG A 222 -21.11 -18.22 -0.35
N VAL A 223 -22.34 -17.72 -0.30
CA VAL A 223 -22.64 -16.30 -0.06
C VAL A 223 -23.55 -16.18 1.15
N GLU A 224 -23.12 -15.41 2.14
CA GLU A 224 -23.91 -15.14 3.35
C GLU A 224 -24.21 -13.65 3.47
N PHE A 225 -25.31 -13.33 4.15
CA PHE A 225 -25.75 -11.95 4.37
C PHE A 225 -25.88 -11.66 5.86
N VAL A 226 -25.29 -10.56 6.32
CA VAL A 226 -25.35 -10.12 7.71
C VAL A 226 -26.20 -8.85 7.82
N MET A 227 -27.33 -8.98 8.50
CA MET A 227 -28.25 -7.87 8.79
C MET A 227 -27.77 -7.05 9.98
N ASN A 228 -27.47 -5.77 9.76
CA ASN A 228 -26.97 -4.82 10.75
C ASN A 228 -27.96 -3.71 11.12
N PHE A 229 -29.09 -3.54 10.42
CA PHE A 229 -30.06 -2.49 10.76
C PHE A 229 -30.58 -2.60 12.20
N GLY A 230 -30.42 -1.51 12.95
CA GLY A 230 -30.74 -1.39 14.37
C GLY A 230 -29.60 -1.75 15.31
N LEU A 231 -28.43 -2.16 14.81
CA LEU A 231 -27.30 -2.57 15.64
C LEU A 231 -26.74 -1.40 16.44
N MET A 232 -26.56 -0.23 15.83
CA MET A 232 -26.07 0.97 16.50
C MET A 232 -27.09 1.49 17.52
N GLN A 233 -28.37 1.54 17.15
CA GLN A 233 -29.45 1.90 18.08
C GLN A 233 -29.51 0.96 19.30
N HIS A 234 -29.34 -0.35 19.10
CA HIS A 234 -29.26 -1.30 20.20
C HIS A 234 -28.02 -1.07 21.06
N THR A 235 -26.87 -0.88 20.44
CA THR A 235 -25.58 -0.83 21.13
C THR A 235 -25.41 0.44 21.95
N PHE A 236 -25.77 1.58 21.37
CA PHE A 236 -25.50 2.90 21.94
C PHE A 236 -26.75 3.57 22.52
N GLY A 237 -27.95 2.99 22.32
CA GLY A 237 -29.22 3.60 22.67
C GLY A 237 -29.66 4.65 21.65
N ILE A 238 -30.77 5.34 21.93
CA ILE A 238 -31.29 6.43 21.09
C ILE A 238 -31.64 7.60 22.02
N PRO A 239 -30.97 8.76 21.89
CA PRO A 239 -31.28 9.93 22.71
C PRO A 239 -32.63 10.54 22.32
N THR A 240 -33.26 11.25 23.25
CA THR A 240 -34.40 12.13 23.00
C THR A 240 -33.95 13.32 22.14
N GLY A 241 -34.76 13.73 21.18
CA GLY A 241 -34.58 14.97 20.43
C GLY A 241 -35.44 16.10 20.97
N ASP A 242 -35.10 17.35 20.66
CA ASP A 242 -35.89 18.52 21.06
C ASP A 242 -37.30 18.50 20.42
N TYR A 243 -37.44 17.88 19.24
CA TYR A 243 -38.73 17.67 18.57
C TYR A 243 -38.86 16.23 18.03
N PRO A 244 -39.98 15.51 18.32
CA PRO A 244 -40.18 14.12 17.84
C PRO A 244 -40.30 13.99 16.32
N GLU A 245 -40.64 15.08 15.63
CA GLU A 245 -40.74 15.15 14.16
C GLU A 245 -39.38 15.13 13.45
N ASP A 246 -38.30 15.30 14.22
CA ASP A 246 -36.91 15.29 13.75
C ASP A 246 -36.31 13.85 13.76
N GLY A 247 -37.15 12.82 13.91
CA GLY A 247 -36.71 11.43 13.92
C GLY A 247 -36.08 10.99 15.25
N TYR A 248 -36.53 11.53 16.38
CA TYR A 248 -36.09 11.10 17.70
C TYR A 248 -37.26 10.61 18.57
N PRO A 249 -37.03 9.66 19.50
CA PRO A 249 -38.05 9.22 20.43
C PRO A 249 -38.43 10.33 21.41
N PRO A 250 -39.64 10.26 22.02
CA PRO A 250 -40.09 11.24 23.02
C PRO A 250 -39.37 11.13 24.37
N GLU A 251 -38.69 10.01 24.63
CA GLU A 251 -37.87 9.75 25.81
C GLU A 251 -36.66 8.90 25.41
N ASP A 252 -35.57 9.00 26.19
CA ASP A 252 -34.32 8.29 25.92
C ASP A 252 -34.55 6.78 25.91
N ILE A 253 -34.09 6.13 24.86
CA ILE A 253 -34.04 4.67 24.76
C ILE A 253 -32.62 4.23 25.14
N ALA A 254 -32.48 3.57 26.29
CA ALA A 254 -31.17 3.16 26.79
C ALA A 254 -30.50 2.09 25.91
N PRO A 255 -29.15 1.97 25.94
CA PRO A 255 -28.44 0.83 25.37
C PRO A 255 -29.05 -0.52 25.76
N GLY A 256 -29.15 -1.43 24.80
CA GLY A 256 -29.72 -2.77 24.96
C GLY A 256 -31.25 -2.85 24.86
N VAL A 257 -31.95 -1.71 24.74
CA VAL A 257 -33.43 -1.66 24.72
C VAL A 257 -34.00 -1.76 23.31
N ALA A 258 -33.44 -1.03 22.34
CA ALA A 258 -33.89 -1.13 20.95
C ALA A 258 -33.70 -2.59 20.45
N PRO A 259 -34.58 -3.13 19.59
CA PRO A 259 -34.47 -4.51 19.16
C PRO A 259 -33.13 -4.82 18.50
N TYR A 260 -32.46 -5.88 18.93
CA TYR A 260 -31.25 -6.37 18.27
C TYR A 260 -31.64 -7.04 16.94
N PRO A 261 -30.89 -6.83 15.83
CA PRO A 261 -31.19 -7.51 14.57
C PRO A 261 -31.05 -9.03 14.73
N CYS A 262 -32.12 -9.77 14.41
CA CYS A 262 -32.04 -11.23 14.40
C CYS A 262 -31.17 -11.73 13.22
N ASN A 263 -30.86 -13.03 13.17
CA ASN A 263 -29.94 -13.57 12.16
C ASN A 263 -30.66 -14.03 10.89
N ASP A 264 -31.86 -14.61 11.03
CA ASP A 264 -32.69 -15.07 9.91
C ASP A 264 -34.17 -14.76 10.21
N PRO A 265 -34.90 -14.03 9.35
CA PRO A 265 -36.33 -13.78 9.54
C PRO A 265 -37.19 -15.04 9.48
N ALA A 266 -36.67 -16.16 8.95
CA ALA A 266 -37.38 -17.44 8.97
C ALA A 266 -37.26 -18.17 10.33
N ASP A 267 -36.37 -17.73 11.22
CA ASP A 267 -36.20 -18.33 12.55
C ASP A 267 -37.42 -18.00 13.44
N PRO A 268 -38.10 -19.00 14.04
CA PRO A 268 -39.18 -18.76 14.99
C PRO A 268 -38.80 -17.91 16.22
N GLU A 269 -37.51 -17.83 16.58
CA GLU A 269 -36.99 -16.98 17.65
C GLU A 269 -36.70 -15.55 17.17
N CYS A 270 -36.71 -15.30 15.86
CA CYS A 270 -36.61 -13.95 15.31
C CYS A 270 -37.90 -13.17 15.61
N THR A 271 -37.79 -12.24 16.56
CA THR A 271 -38.90 -11.37 16.95
C THR A 271 -38.92 -10.05 16.21
N PHE A 272 -37.77 -9.61 15.68
CA PHE A 272 -37.61 -8.35 14.97
C PHE A 272 -36.69 -8.53 13.76
N TRP A 273 -37.20 -8.15 12.58
CA TRP A 273 -36.46 -8.10 11.33
C TRP A 273 -36.98 -6.95 10.45
N PRO A 274 -36.13 -5.97 10.10
CA PRO A 274 -34.82 -5.69 10.69
C PRO A 274 -34.91 -5.37 12.21
N GLY A 275 -33.76 -5.15 12.86
CA GLY A 275 -33.73 -4.66 14.24
C GLY A 275 -34.10 -3.17 14.34
N GLY A 276 -34.00 -2.65 15.57
CA GLY A 276 -34.17 -1.23 15.89
C GLY A 276 -35.56 -0.65 15.60
N TYR A 277 -35.58 0.67 15.43
CA TYR A 277 -36.76 1.49 15.18
C TYR A 277 -36.48 2.38 13.95
N PRO A 278 -36.99 2.04 12.76
CA PRO A 278 -36.65 2.75 11.52
C PRO A 278 -37.14 4.20 11.52
N GLN A 279 -38.15 4.55 12.33
CA GLN A 279 -38.63 5.92 12.46
C GLN A 279 -37.70 6.84 13.26
N TYR A 280 -36.66 6.28 13.90
CA TYR A 280 -35.68 7.05 14.66
C TYR A 280 -34.30 7.02 14.01
N LEU A 281 -33.58 8.13 14.13
CA LEU A 281 -32.18 8.24 13.76
C LEU A 281 -31.30 7.39 14.68
N SER A 282 -30.17 6.94 14.15
CA SER A 282 -29.14 6.33 14.96
C SER A 282 -28.41 7.38 15.81
N PRO A 283 -27.86 6.99 16.98
CA PRO A 283 -27.18 7.93 17.86
C PRO A 283 -25.89 8.46 17.21
N MET A 284 -25.74 9.79 17.19
CA MET A 284 -24.56 10.47 16.61
C MET A 284 -23.22 9.96 17.18
N ALA A 285 -23.19 9.46 18.42
CA ALA A 285 -21.98 8.88 19.03
C ALA A 285 -21.40 7.67 18.26
N SER A 286 -22.21 7.04 17.40
CA SER A 286 -21.80 5.92 16.57
C SER A 286 -21.37 6.31 15.14
N TYR A 287 -21.45 7.60 14.76
CA TYR A 287 -21.16 8.09 13.41
C TYR A 287 -20.07 9.17 13.41
N ILE A 288 -19.17 9.12 12.42
CA ILE A 288 -18.06 10.08 12.27
C ILE A 288 -18.46 11.35 11.51
N ASP A 289 -19.47 11.23 10.64
CA ASP A 289 -19.93 12.25 9.71
C ASP A 289 -21.33 12.78 10.04
N GLN A 290 -21.96 12.23 11.09
CA GLN A 290 -23.35 12.48 11.46
C GLN A 290 -24.34 12.06 10.38
N ASP A 291 -23.95 11.16 9.49
CA ASP A 291 -24.78 10.66 8.38
C ASP A 291 -24.80 9.14 8.36
N ILE A 292 -23.86 8.50 7.64
CA ILE A 292 -23.93 7.05 7.37
C ILE A 292 -22.65 6.29 7.74
N HIS A 293 -21.54 6.98 8.01
CA HIS A 293 -20.26 6.31 8.29
C HIS A 293 -20.03 6.14 9.78
N LEU A 294 -19.72 4.91 10.18
CA LEU A 294 -19.58 4.55 11.59
C LEU A 294 -18.24 4.99 12.17
N THR A 295 -18.20 5.16 13.48
CA THR A 295 -16.94 5.22 14.23
C THR A 295 -16.21 3.88 14.18
N ALA A 296 -14.92 3.89 14.56
CA ALA A 296 -14.13 2.67 14.70
C ALA A 296 -14.81 1.64 15.63
N GLU A 297 -15.47 2.10 16.69
CA GLU A 297 -16.24 1.24 17.60
C GLU A 297 -17.49 0.67 16.93
N GLY A 298 -18.25 1.49 16.19
CA GLY A 298 -19.41 1.04 15.43
C GLY A 298 -19.07 -0.04 14.41
N TYR A 299 -18.01 0.17 13.60
CA TYR A 299 -17.50 -0.85 12.68
C TYR A 299 -17.01 -2.11 13.40
N ALA A 300 -16.41 -1.99 14.60
CA ALA A 300 -16.03 -3.16 15.39
C ALA A 300 -17.23 -4.01 15.80
N HIS A 301 -18.39 -3.40 16.11
CA HIS A 301 -19.63 -4.15 16.37
C HIS A 301 -20.16 -4.86 15.13
N VAL A 302 -20.13 -4.22 13.96
CA VAL A 302 -20.47 -4.83 12.67
C VAL A 302 -19.55 -6.03 12.39
N ALA A 303 -18.24 -5.86 12.56
CA ALA A 303 -17.26 -6.93 12.35
C ALA A 303 -17.46 -8.11 13.32
N ARG A 304 -17.65 -7.85 14.63
CA ARG A 304 -17.94 -8.92 15.61
C ARG A 304 -19.17 -9.73 15.24
N ARG A 305 -20.21 -9.07 14.75
CA ARG A 305 -21.43 -9.75 14.28
C ARG A 305 -21.15 -10.63 13.07
N ALA A 306 -20.45 -10.12 12.05
CA ALA A 306 -20.08 -10.92 10.88
C ALA A 306 -19.18 -12.11 11.23
N ILE A 307 -18.23 -11.90 12.16
CA ILE A 307 -17.34 -12.93 12.66
C ILE A 307 -18.11 -14.02 13.39
N GLY A 308 -18.94 -13.66 14.36
CA GLY A 308 -19.69 -14.62 15.15
C GLY A 308 -20.75 -15.40 14.36
N LEU A 309 -21.24 -14.88 13.23
CA LEU A 309 -22.24 -15.57 12.41
C LEU A 309 -21.64 -16.52 11.37
N HIS A 310 -20.58 -16.09 10.68
CA HIS A 310 -20.07 -16.84 9.51
C HIS A 310 -18.53 -16.89 9.45
N ILE A 311 -17.85 -15.76 9.65
CA ILE A 311 -16.41 -15.67 9.31
C ILE A 311 -15.55 -16.50 10.28
N GLU A 312 -15.90 -16.59 11.57
CA GLU A 312 -15.17 -17.42 12.52
C GLU A 312 -15.16 -18.89 12.08
N GLU A 313 -16.31 -19.41 11.66
CA GLU A 313 -16.42 -20.80 11.19
C GLU A 313 -15.54 -21.02 9.96
N TRP A 314 -15.66 -20.16 8.95
CA TRP A 314 -14.95 -20.31 7.69
C TRP A 314 -13.43 -20.17 7.83
N LEU A 315 -12.95 -19.23 8.65
CA LEU A 315 -11.51 -19.09 8.89
C LEU A 315 -10.91 -20.26 9.68
N ASN A 316 -11.75 -20.99 10.42
CA ASN A 316 -11.40 -22.21 11.15
C ASN A 316 -11.40 -23.47 10.28
N TYR A 317 -11.87 -23.43 9.04
CA TYR A 317 -11.67 -24.57 8.13
C TYR A 317 -10.17 -24.75 7.84
N PRO A 318 -9.64 -25.99 7.90
CA PRO A 318 -8.24 -26.23 7.55
C PRO A 318 -8.01 -25.84 6.08
N LYS A 319 -6.87 -25.22 5.79
CA LYS A 319 -6.48 -24.78 4.44
C LYS A 319 -4.98 -24.97 4.25
N ALA A 320 -4.56 -25.30 3.03
CA ALA A 320 -3.16 -25.19 2.65
C ALA A 320 -2.79 -23.71 2.52
N LEU A 321 -1.81 -23.28 3.32
CA LEU A 321 -1.34 -21.90 3.41
C LEU A 321 -0.20 -21.61 2.43
N GLU A 322 0.61 -22.63 2.14
CA GLU A 322 1.84 -22.47 1.37
C GLU A 322 2.33 -23.80 0.81
N ILE A 323 2.93 -23.75 -0.39
CA ILE A 323 3.74 -24.84 -0.97
C ILE A 323 5.13 -24.27 -1.28
N LEU A 324 6.14 -24.62 -0.49
CA LEU A 324 7.52 -24.17 -0.66
C LEU A 324 8.37 -25.21 -1.38
N PRO A 325 8.93 -24.92 -2.57
CA PRO A 325 9.91 -25.80 -3.19
C PRO A 325 11.26 -25.72 -2.47
N LEU A 326 11.80 -26.86 -2.01
CA LEU A 326 12.98 -26.89 -1.13
C LEU A 326 14.28 -27.34 -1.82
N SER A 327 14.24 -28.27 -2.78
CA SER A 327 15.45 -28.67 -3.52
C SER A 327 15.17 -29.30 -4.87
N ASN A 328 15.82 -28.82 -5.93
CA ASN A 328 15.68 -29.36 -7.29
C ASN A 328 16.88 -30.28 -7.64
N LYS A 329 16.82 -31.55 -7.20
CA LYS A 329 17.79 -32.61 -7.58
C LYS A 329 17.03 -33.76 -8.28
N ALA A 330 17.59 -34.98 -8.34
CA ALA A 330 16.91 -36.14 -8.94
C ALA A 330 15.51 -36.43 -8.33
N THR A 331 15.33 -36.02 -7.07
CA THR A 331 14.03 -35.91 -6.39
C THR A 331 13.78 -34.45 -6.04
N TYR A 332 12.58 -33.95 -6.31
CA TYR A 332 12.19 -32.59 -5.93
C TYR A 332 11.29 -32.65 -4.70
N GLN A 333 11.65 -31.91 -3.65
CA GLN A 333 10.87 -31.81 -2.42
C GLN A 333 10.14 -30.48 -2.30
N PHE A 334 8.91 -30.55 -1.80
CA PHE A 334 8.07 -29.42 -1.43
C PHE A 334 7.68 -29.53 0.04
N GLN A 335 7.68 -28.42 0.77
CA GLN A 335 7.05 -28.31 2.08
C GLN A 335 5.66 -27.70 1.90
N VAL A 336 4.64 -28.39 2.39
CA VAL A 336 3.25 -27.95 2.38
C VAL A 336 2.85 -27.63 3.80
N THR A 337 2.41 -26.39 4.04
CA THR A 337 2.00 -25.90 5.35
C THR A 337 0.49 -25.71 5.36
N PHE A 338 -0.20 -26.27 6.36
CA PHE A 338 -1.63 -26.09 6.60
C PHE A 338 -1.88 -25.11 7.75
N THR A 339 -3.05 -24.48 7.76
CA THR A 339 -3.47 -23.53 8.82
C THR A 339 -3.68 -24.20 10.17
N HIS A 340 -3.93 -25.51 10.18
CA HIS A 340 -4.19 -26.33 11.36
C HIS A 340 -3.50 -27.69 11.22
N PRO A 341 -3.24 -28.41 12.32
CA PRO A 341 -2.87 -29.82 12.24
C PRO A 341 -3.98 -30.64 11.55
N VAL A 342 -3.61 -31.31 10.47
CA VAL A 342 -4.52 -32.16 9.68
C VAL A 342 -4.08 -33.63 9.71
N THR A 343 -5.04 -34.51 9.46
CA THR A 343 -4.87 -35.96 9.26
C THR A 343 -5.35 -36.33 7.86
N GLY A 344 -5.07 -37.55 7.40
CA GLY A 344 -5.56 -38.04 6.10
C GLY A 344 -4.64 -37.74 4.92
N VAL A 345 -3.65 -36.85 5.06
CA VAL A 345 -2.74 -36.47 3.98
C VAL A 345 -1.92 -37.66 3.46
N ASP A 346 -2.05 -37.98 2.18
CA ASP A 346 -1.29 -38.99 1.47
C ASP A 346 -0.88 -38.56 0.04
N VAL A 347 -0.29 -39.47 -0.73
CA VAL A 347 0.24 -39.17 -2.07
C VAL A 347 -0.85 -38.82 -3.10
N SER A 348 -2.11 -39.22 -2.86
CA SER A 348 -3.22 -38.95 -3.77
C SER A 348 -3.76 -37.53 -3.66
N ASP A 349 -3.41 -36.82 -2.59
CA ASP A 349 -3.75 -35.41 -2.37
C ASP A 349 -2.89 -34.43 -3.18
N PHE A 350 -1.97 -34.94 -4.01
CA PHE A 350 -1.02 -34.10 -4.72
C PHE A 350 -0.95 -34.43 -6.21
N GLU A 351 -1.08 -33.39 -7.04
CA GLU A 351 -0.84 -33.47 -8.48
C GLU A 351 0.42 -32.66 -8.82
N VAL A 352 1.38 -33.27 -9.53
CA VAL A 352 2.59 -32.60 -10.00
C VAL A 352 2.46 -32.17 -11.46
N TYR A 353 2.93 -30.97 -11.78
CA TYR A 353 2.89 -30.40 -13.13
C TYR A 353 4.08 -29.46 -13.41
N ILE A 354 4.26 -29.07 -14.68
CA ILE A 354 5.26 -28.09 -15.12
C ILE A 354 4.58 -27.01 -15.95
N ASN A 355 4.66 -25.75 -15.48
CA ASN A 355 3.97 -24.59 -16.08
C ASN A 355 4.26 -24.38 -17.57
N THR A 356 5.47 -24.68 -18.03
CA THR A 356 5.94 -24.34 -19.37
C THR A 356 5.61 -25.41 -20.42
N LYS A 357 5.09 -26.57 -20.02
CA LYS A 357 4.88 -27.72 -20.93
C LYS A 357 3.72 -28.60 -20.48
N ALA A 358 2.55 -28.33 -21.06
CA ALA A 358 1.43 -29.27 -20.99
C ALA A 358 1.80 -30.60 -21.68
N GLY A 359 1.57 -31.74 -21.03
CA GLY A 359 1.67 -33.07 -21.65
C GLY A 359 3.04 -33.77 -21.58
N MET A 360 3.95 -33.36 -20.68
CA MET A 360 5.10 -34.22 -20.35
C MET A 360 4.66 -35.51 -19.64
N LYS A 361 5.54 -36.52 -19.67
CA LYS A 361 5.35 -37.81 -18.98
C LYS A 361 5.00 -37.55 -17.50
N ALA A 362 4.03 -38.29 -16.96
CA ALA A 362 3.62 -38.20 -15.56
C ALA A 362 4.86 -38.32 -14.66
N MET A 363 5.19 -37.23 -13.98
CA MET A 363 5.98 -37.29 -12.77
C MET A 363 5.04 -37.78 -11.67
N ASP A 364 5.57 -38.50 -10.70
CA ASP A 364 4.75 -39.09 -9.64
C ASP A 364 5.19 -38.53 -8.28
N VAL A 365 4.21 -38.30 -7.42
CA VAL A 365 4.44 -38.06 -6.00
C VAL A 365 4.80 -39.39 -5.36
N VAL A 366 6.01 -39.50 -4.81
CA VAL A 366 6.53 -40.78 -4.30
C VAL A 366 6.34 -40.97 -2.80
N SER A 367 6.35 -39.89 -2.03
CA SER A 367 6.17 -39.97 -0.58
C SER A 367 5.72 -38.64 0.01
N VAL A 368 4.94 -38.75 1.08
CA VAL A 368 4.53 -37.65 1.95
C VAL A 368 5.00 -37.98 3.36
N GLU A 369 5.70 -37.04 4.01
CA GLU A 369 6.18 -37.18 5.39
C GLU A 369 5.66 -36.03 6.27
N PRO A 370 5.17 -36.29 7.50
CA PRO A 370 5.04 -37.59 8.11
C PRO A 370 3.99 -38.46 7.40
N ALA A 371 4.21 -39.78 7.38
CA ALA A 371 3.31 -40.73 6.71
C ALA A 371 1.93 -40.86 7.39
N SER A 372 1.75 -40.23 8.54
CA SER A 372 0.49 -40.11 9.26
C SER A 372 0.49 -38.84 10.10
N GLY A 373 -0.61 -38.09 10.05
CA GLY A 373 -0.86 -36.95 10.94
C GLY A 373 -1.22 -37.35 12.40
N PRO A 374 -1.58 -36.38 13.25
CA PRO A 374 -1.78 -34.98 12.91
C PRO A 374 -0.46 -34.21 12.76
N ALA A 375 -0.35 -33.42 11.69
CA ALA A 375 0.73 -32.47 11.47
C ALA A 375 0.18 -31.27 10.70
N ASP A 376 0.79 -30.11 10.87
CA ASP A 376 0.54 -28.87 10.13
C ASP A 376 1.52 -28.68 8.97
N VAL A 377 2.66 -29.37 8.99
CA VAL A 377 3.68 -29.33 7.94
C VAL A 377 3.94 -30.73 7.38
N TYR A 378 3.86 -30.85 6.05
CA TYR A 378 4.14 -32.07 5.31
C TYR A 378 5.23 -31.85 4.25
N MET A 379 6.08 -32.84 4.07
CA MET A 379 7.13 -32.90 3.07
C MET A 379 6.71 -33.83 1.94
N VAL A 380 6.46 -33.26 0.77
CA VAL A 380 6.05 -33.98 -0.44
C VAL A 380 7.26 -34.19 -1.32
N THR A 381 7.58 -35.43 -1.64
CA THR A 381 8.69 -35.78 -2.54
C THR A 381 8.14 -36.24 -3.88
N VAL A 382 8.67 -35.66 -4.95
CA VAL A 382 8.33 -35.94 -6.35
C VAL A 382 9.52 -36.59 -7.04
N ASP A 383 9.27 -37.66 -7.79
CA ASP A 383 10.25 -38.22 -8.73
C ASP A 383 10.26 -37.42 -10.03
N MET A 384 11.36 -36.70 -10.26
CA MET A 384 11.55 -35.87 -11.45
C MET A 384 11.93 -36.70 -12.69
N GLY A 385 12.19 -38.00 -12.52
CA GLY A 385 12.67 -38.90 -13.55
C GLY A 385 13.97 -38.39 -14.19
N SER A 386 13.86 -37.94 -15.45
CA SER A 386 14.98 -37.34 -16.20
C SER A 386 14.82 -35.84 -16.44
N SER A 387 13.76 -35.24 -15.90
CA SER A 387 13.50 -33.81 -16.05
C SER A 387 14.52 -33.01 -15.24
N MET A 388 15.02 -31.92 -15.83
CA MET A 388 15.80 -30.90 -15.13
C MET A 388 14.99 -29.60 -14.93
N GLU A 389 13.72 -29.60 -15.32
CA GLU A 389 12.83 -28.44 -15.17
C GLU A 389 12.27 -28.37 -13.74
N ALA A 390 11.92 -27.18 -13.27
CA ALA A 390 11.30 -27.02 -11.97
C ALA A 390 9.82 -27.48 -12.03
N ALA A 391 9.49 -28.55 -11.30
CA ALA A 391 8.11 -28.94 -11.06
C ALA A 391 7.39 -28.00 -10.09
N GLN A 392 6.06 -28.07 -10.13
CA GLN A 392 5.13 -27.50 -9.17
C GLN A 392 4.15 -28.60 -8.74
N ILE A 393 3.53 -28.46 -7.57
CA ILE A 393 2.47 -29.35 -7.10
C ILE A 393 1.19 -28.59 -6.77
N LYS A 394 0.05 -29.28 -6.78
CA LYS A 394 -1.22 -28.77 -6.26
C LYS A 394 -1.65 -29.64 -5.09
N VAL A 395 -2.25 -29.04 -4.07
CA VAL A 395 -3.02 -29.76 -3.05
C VAL A 395 -4.41 -29.99 -3.61
N LEU A 396 -4.79 -31.24 -3.79
CA LEU A 396 -6.12 -31.66 -4.18
C LEU A 396 -6.99 -31.83 -2.93
N ASP A 397 -8.29 -31.73 -3.12
CA ASP A 397 -9.26 -31.87 -2.05
C ASP A 397 -10.39 -32.81 -2.49
N ASP A 398 -10.47 -33.96 -1.81
CA ASP A 398 -11.53 -34.95 -1.96
C ASP A 398 -12.24 -35.24 -0.62
N ASP A 399 -12.17 -34.28 0.32
CA ASP A 399 -12.62 -34.38 1.72
C ASP A 399 -11.86 -35.43 2.58
N SER A 400 -10.76 -36.03 2.11
CA SER A 400 -9.99 -37.00 2.92
C SER A 400 -9.04 -36.35 3.93
N ILE A 401 -8.59 -35.13 3.67
CA ILE A 401 -7.76 -34.33 4.60
C ILE A 401 -8.66 -33.65 5.63
N LEU A 402 -8.48 -34.00 6.91
CA LEU A 402 -9.35 -33.57 8.00
C LEU A 402 -8.59 -32.81 9.09
N ARG A 403 -9.16 -31.72 9.60
CA ARG A 403 -8.69 -31.03 10.81
C ARG A 403 -8.68 -32.01 11.98
N ALA A 404 -7.57 -32.12 12.69
CA ALA A 404 -7.36 -33.20 13.65
C ALA A 404 -8.27 -33.16 14.90
N ASP A 405 -8.70 -31.97 15.31
CA ASP A 405 -9.50 -31.72 16.51
C ASP A 405 -11.00 -31.72 16.25
N THR A 406 -11.44 -31.20 15.11
CA THR A 406 -12.86 -31.06 14.75
C THR A 406 -13.36 -32.10 13.74
N GLY A 407 -12.45 -32.69 12.96
CA GLY A 407 -12.79 -33.58 11.85
C GLY A 407 -13.36 -32.89 10.61
N VAL A 408 -13.30 -31.55 10.55
CA VAL A 408 -13.75 -30.77 9.38
C VAL A 408 -12.77 -30.96 8.21
N ALA A 409 -13.30 -31.15 7.01
CA ALA A 409 -12.50 -31.35 5.79
C ALA A 409 -11.74 -30.08 5.34
N LEU A 410 -10.68 -30.27 4.56
CA LEU A 410 -9.90 -29.21 3.91
C LEU A 410 -10.81 -28.29 3.11
N GLY A 411 -10.76 -26.98 3.36
CA GLY A 411 -11.62 -25.99 2.71
C GLY A 411 -13.06 -25.94 3.23
N GLY A 412 -13.44 -26.83 4.17
CA GLY A 412 -14.79 -26.96 4.70
C GLY A 412 -15.58 -28.11 4.05
N PRO A 413 -16.88 -28.27 4.33
CA PRO A 413 -17.66 -29.37 3.76
C PRO A 413 -17.73 -29.33 2.22
N GLY A 414 -17.26 -30.38 1.55
CA GLY A 414 -17.50 -30.67 0.14
C GLY A 414 -16.24 -30.60 -0.73
N ALA A 415 -15.98 -31.69 -1.47
CA ALA A 415 -14.79 -31.83 -2.31
C ALA A 415 -14.52 -30.68 -3.31
N GLY A 416 -13.23 -30.35 -3.42
CA GLY A 416 -12.66 -29.38 -4.35
C GLY A 416 -12.61 -27.95 -3.82
N ASN A 417 -13.17 -27.69 -2.64
CA ASN A 417 -13.17 -26.37 -1.99
C ASN A 417 -11.87 -26.12 -1.18
N GLY A 418 -10.98 -27.10 -1.09
CA GLY A 418 -9.65 -27.01 -0.49
C GLY A 418 -8.48 -26.91 -1.49
N LEU A 419 -8.74 -26.81 -2.79
CA LEU A 419 -7.71 -26.79 -3.84
C LEU A 419 -6.71 -25.64 -3.66
N PHE A 420 -5.41 -25.95 -3.63
CA PHE A 420 -4.35 -24.95 -3.52
C PHE A 420 -3.22 -25.16 -4.53
N VAL A 421 -2.86 -24.12 -5.28
CA VAL A 421 -1.96 -24.23 -6.45
C VAL A 421 -0.74 -23.30 -6.39
N TYR A 422 -0.63 -22.44 -5.38
CA TYR A 422 0.44 -21.46 -5.30
C TYR A 422 1.74 -22.10 -4.80
N ASN A 423 2.79 -22.09 -5.63
CA ASN A 423 4.10 -22.67 -5.33
C ASN A 423 5.14 -21.55 -5.16
N GLY A 424 5.61 -21.34 -3.95
CA GLY A 424 6.57 -20.31 -3.59
C GLY A 424 6.19 -19.61 -2.29
N THR A 425 7.01 -18.65 -1.90
CA THR A 425 6.71 -17.69 -0.84
C THR A 425 5.78 -16.63 -1.40
N TYR A 426 4.61 -16.42 -0.80
CA TYR A 426 3.84 -15.22 -1.07
C TYR A 426 4.37 -14.11 -0.14
N GLU A 427 4.59 -12.92 -0.70
CA GLU A 427 5.07 -11.79 0.08
C GLU A 427 3.88 -10.93 0.51
N PHE A 428 3.73 -10.77 1.81
CA PHE A 428 2.83 -9.79 2.39
C PHE A 428 3.55 -9.13 3.56
N GLN A 429 3.50 -7.81 3.59
CA GLN A 429 4.00 -7.03 4.71
C GLN A 429 2.84 -6.21 5.26
N ASP A 430 2.47 -6.48 6.51
CA ASP A 430 1.61 -5.57 7.25
C ASP A 430 2.42 -4.34 7.60
N ILE A 431 2.22 -3.26 6.84
CA ILE A 431 2.92 -2.01 7.10
C ILE A 431 2.20 -1.34 8.27
N PRO A 432 2.88 -1.12 9.42
CA PRO A 432 2.30 -0.35 10.52
C PRO A 432 2.13 1.10 10.09
N ALA A 433 1.19 1.82 10.73
CA ALA A 433 1.10 3.27 10.55
C ALA A 433 2.46 3.90 10.88
N ALA A 434 2.97 4.67 9.93
CA ALA A 434 4.26 5.35 10.07
C ALA A 434 4.14 6.46 11.13
N THR A 435 5.25 6.75 11.82
CA THR A 435 5.34 7.95 12.64
C THR A 435 5.57 9.16 11.74
N ASP A 436 5.23 10.37 12.20
CA ASP A 436 5.40 11.60 11.42
C ASP A 436 6.83 11.81 10.85
N GLU A 437 7.86 11.29 11.52
CA GLU A 437 9.26 11.37 11.07
C GLU A 437 9.76 10.15 10.29
N ASP A 438 8.86 9.24 9.90
CA ASP A 438 9.12 8.15 8.95
C ASP A 438 8.55 8.51 7.57
N PHE A 439 9.19 9.47 6.90
CA PHE A 439 8.73 10.01 5.62
C PHE A 439 8.49 8.94 4.54
N ALA A 440 9.40 7.98 4.42
CA ALA A 440 9.27 6.90 3.45
C ALA A 440 8.10 5.98 3.81
N GLY A 441 7.94 5.63 5.10
CA GLY A 441 6.78 4.89 5.59
C GLY A 441 5.47 5.62 5.35
N SER A 442 5.39 6.91 5.67
CA SER A 442 4.21 7.75 5.49
C SER A 442 3.79 7.84 4.02
N MET A 443 4.74 8.03 3.11
CA MET A 443 4.47 8.08 1.68
C MET A 443 4.03 6.73 1.12
N GLN A 444 4.65 5.63 1.58
CA GLN A 444 4.23 4.28 1.20
C GLN A 444 2.82 3.96 1.71
N PHE A 445 2.48 4.37 2.93
CA PHE A 445 1.15 4.14 3.48
C PHE A 445 0.10 4.99 2.75
N LEU A 446 0.39 6.26 2.47
CA LEU A 446 -0.47 7.12 1.66
C LEU A 446 -0.73 6.52 0.27
N TYR A 447 0.32 5.97 -0.36
CA TYR A 447 0.17 5.25 -1.62
C TYR A 447 -0.75 4.04 -1.46
N MET A 448 -0.54 3.22 -0.43
CA MET A 448 -1.40 2.08 -0.14
C MET A 448 -2.87 2.49 0.07
N ALA A 449 -3.14 3.55 0.82
CA ALA A 449 -4.50 4.03 1.09
C ALA A 449 -5.19 4.59 -0.17
N SER A 450 -4.42 5.07 -1.15
CA SER A 450 -4.94 5.69 -2.37
C SER A 450 -5.06 4.73 -3.57
N GLN A 451 -4.63 3.47 -3.47
CA GLN A 451 -4.57 2.56 -4.63
C GLN A 451 -5.92 2.31 -5.30
N ALA A 452 -7.03 2.33 -4.55
CA ALA A 452 -8.37 2.22 -5.11
C ALA A 452 -8.68 3.36 -6.10
N TYR A 453 -8.10 4.54 -5.89
CA TYR A 453 -8.30 5.74 -6.70
C TYR A 453 -7.22 5.97 -7.74
N GLU A 454 -6.19 5.10 -7.85
CA GLU A 454 -5.13 5.25 -8.86
C GLU A 454 -5.70 5.34 -10.28
N HIS A 455 -6.84 4.71 -10.55
CA HIS A 455 -7.53 4.87 -11.84
C HIS A 455 -7.99 6.31 -12.08
N LEU A 456 -8.55 6.99 -11.07
CA LEU A 456 -8.93 8.40 -11.14
C LEU A 456 -7.69 9.30 -11.22
N LEU A 457 -6.70 9.05 -10.36
CA LEU A 457 -5.49 9.86 -10.29
C LEU A 457 -4.65 9.76 -11.57
N SER A 458 -4.55 8.55 -12.15
CA SER A 458 -3.76 8.30 -13.36
C SER A 458 -4.34 8.92 -14.62
N GLU A 459 -5.67 9.11 -14.71
CA GLU A 459 -6.31 9.87 -15.79
C GLU A 459 -5.78 11.31 -15.85
N TYR A 460 -5.44 11.88 -14.70
CA TYR A 460 -4.83 13.21 -14.56
C TYR A 460 -3.29 13.17 -14.49
N GLY A 461 -2.70 11.99 -14.69
CA GLY A 461 -1.25 11.77 -14.66
C GLY A 461 -0.63 11.98 -13.28
N PHE A 462 -1.38 11.72 -12.22
CA PHE A 462 -0.99 11.79 -10.81
C PHE A 462 -0.98 10.38 -10.20
N SER A 463 -0.09 10.12 -9.25
CA SER A 463 -0.02 8.84 -8.52
C SER A 463 0.77 9.07 -7.25
N PHE A 464 0.29 8.57 -6.11
CA PHE A 464 1.03 8.67 -4.83
C PHE A 464 2.19 7.66 -4.75
N ASN A 465 2.43 6.87 -5.79
CA ASN A 465 3.54 5.92 -5.84
C ASN A 465 4.88 6.64 -5.61
N PRO A 466 5.63 6.31 -4.54
CA PRO A 466 6.88 6.99 -4.20
C PRO A 466 7.95 6.96 -5.31
N ASP A 467 7.92 5.97 -6.20
CA ASP A 467 8.84 5.86 -7.33
C ASP A 467 8.53 6.84 -8.47
N HIS A 468 7.36 7.47 -8.46
CA HIS A 468 6.84 8.34 -9.53
C HIS A 468 6.29 9.68 -9.04
N PHE A 469 6.18 9.89 -7.73
CA PHE A 469 5.60 11.09 -7.14
C PHE A 469 6.59 12.27 -7.23
N ASP A 470 6.20 13.23 -8.07
CA ASP A 470 6.86 14.51 -8.35
C ASP A 470 5.76 15.54 -8.65
N VAL A 471 5.32 16.28 -7.64
CA VAL A 471 4.06 17.06 -7.69
C VAL A 471 4.20 18.53 -7.30
N ASN A 472 5.38 18.96 -6.86
CA ASN A 472 5.66 20.34 -6.44
C ASN A 472 6.15 21.25 -7.59
N GLY A 473 5.64 21.04 -8.81
CA GLY A 473 5.99 21.82 -9.99
C GLY A 473 5.21 23.15 -10.14
N ASN A 474 5.47 23.84 -11.25
CA ASN A 474 4.83 25.15 -11.51
C ASN A 474 3.43 25.01 -12.14
N PHE A 475 2.39 25.05 -11.31
CA PHE A 475 0.98 25.00 -11.74
C PHE A 475 0.59 26.04 -12.80
N THR A 476 1.21 27.23 -12.81
CA THR A 476 0.83 28.31 -13.74
C THR A 476 1.41 28.14 -15.15
N GLN A 477 2.52 27.41 -15.29
CA GLN A 477 3.19 27.21 -16.58
C GLN A 477 2.94 25.81 -17.14
N ASP A 478 3.01 24.83 -16.25
CA ASP A 478 3.13 23.42 -16.62
C ASP A 478 1.89 22.60 -16.27
N GLY A 479 1.06 23.10 -15.34
CA GLY A 479 -0.15 22.44 -14.83
C GLY A 479 -1.48 23.09 -15.25
N SER A 480 -2.57 22.58 -14.67
CA SER A 480 -3.95 23.05 -14.80
C SER A 480 -4.76 22.64 -13.58
N LEU A 481 -5.57 23.56 -13.04
CA LEU A 481 -6.64 23.25 -12.08
C LEU A 481 -8.03 23.24 -12.75
N GLU A 482 -8.07 23.27 -14.08
CA GLU A 482 -9.28 23.12 -14.90
C GLU A 482 -9.30 21.73 -15.54
N ASP A 483 -10.49 21.18 -15.79
CA ASP A 483 -10.69 19.85 -16.39
C ASP A 483 -10.14 19.76 -17.84
N PRO A 484 -9.17 18.88 -18.14
CA PRO A 484 -8.56 17.89 -17.25
C PRO A 484 -7.49 18.49 -16.32
N PHE A 485 -7.54 18.12 -15.03
CA PHE A 485 -6.53 18.51 -14.04
C PHE A 485 -5.13 18.03 -14.45
N VAL A 486 -4.12 18.86 -14.26
CA VAL A 486 -2.71 18.50 -14.51
C VAL A 486 -1.86 19.02 -13.37
N ILE A 487 -1.32 18.10 -12.57
CA ILE A 487 -0.38 18.39 -11.49
C ILE A 487 1.04 18.24 -12.05
N PRO A 488 1.82 19.34 -12.16
CA PRO A 488 3.17 19.27 -12.70
C PRO A 488 4.19 18.92 -11.62
N GLY A 489 5.27 18.24 -12.03
CA GLY A 489 6.46 18.04 -11.22
C GLY A 489 7.56 19.08 -11.49
N ASN A 490 8.61 19.06 -10.68
CA ASN A 490 9.81 19.87 -10.86
C ASN A 490 10.97 19.08 -11.52
N GLY A 491 10.87 17.75 -11.62
CA GLY A 491 11.89 16.83 -12.17
C GLY A 491 12.84 16.24 -11.13
N LEU A 492 12.50 16.33 -9.84
CA LEU A 492 13.16 15.75 -8.69
C LEU A 492 12.07 15.07 -7.85
N LEU A 493 12.18 13.75 -7.64
CA LEU A 493 11.16 13.00 -6.91
C LEU A 493 11.05 13.50 -5.47
N ASP A 494 9.82 13.74 -5.00
CA ASP A 494 9.60 14.39 -3.69
C ASP A 494 10.09 13.49 -2.53
N LEU A 495 10.10 12.16 -2.72
CA LEU A 495 10.70 11.23 -1.77
C LEU A 495 12.19 11.54 -1.52
N TYR A 496 12.95 11.89 -2.57
CA TYR A 496 14.36 12.24 -2.42
C TYR A 496 14.52 13.55 -1.66
N GLU A 497 13.64 14.53 -1.92
CA GLU A 497 13.54 15.78 -1.17
C GLU A 497 13.29 15.53 0.33
N PHE A 498 12.31 14.68 0.66
CA PHE A 498 11.98 14.34 2.04
C PHE A 498 13.07 13.54 2.74
N MET A 499 13.81 12.70 2.01
CA MET A 499 14.92 11.95 2.62
C MET A 499 16.12 12.83 2.98
N VAL A 500 16.26 14.02 2.40
CA VAL A 500 17.21 15.03 2.90
C VAL A 500 16.77 15.53 4.28
N ILE A 501 15.48 15.84 4.46
CA ILE A 501 14.90 16.25 5.75
C ILE A 501 15.13 15.17 6.81
N ASP A 502 14.73 13.93 6.51
CA ASP A 502 14.90 12.76 7.37
C ASP A 502 16.36 12.58 7.82
N ALA A 503 17.30 12.66 6.88
CA ALA A 503 18.73 12.47 7.16
C ALA A 503 19.31 13.60 8.03
N VAL A 504 18.76 14.82 7.96
CA VAL A 504 19.12 15.90 8.88
C VAL A 504 18.53 15.64 10.26
N LEU A 505 17.24 15.31 10.37
CA LEU A 505 16.58 15.04 11.65
C LEU A 505 17.23 13.88 12.43
N LYS A 506 17.80 12.90 11.72
CA LYS A 506 18.58 11.79 12.32
C LYS A 506 20.02 12.15 12.73
N ARG A 507 20.51 13.34 12.40
CA ARG A 507 21.87 13.82 12.73
C ARG A 507 21.80 15.12 13.56
N PRO A 508 21.54 15.04 14.87
CA PRO A 508 21.42 16.21 15.74
C PRO A 508 22.71 17.03 15.88
N ASP A 509 23.85 16.49 15.42
CA ASP A 509 25.17 17.12 15.39
C ASP A 509 25.53 17.75 14.03
N LEU A 510 24.65 17.69 13.02
CA LEU A 510 24.91 18.27 11.71
C LEU A 510 24.90 19.81 11.74
N ASP A 511 26.01 20.40 11.31
CA ASP A 511 26.19 21.86 11.17
C ASP A 511 27.01 22.17 9.92
N LEU A 512 26.33 22.62 8.85
CA LEU A 512 26.93 23.04 7.58
C LEU A 512 27.01 24.57 7.46
N SER A 513 26.81 25.31 8.55
CA SER A 513 26.80 26.78 8.51
C SER A 513 28.14 27.39 8.09
N ALA A 514 29.24 26.66 8.23
CA ALA A 514 30.58 27.10 7.82
C ALA A 514 30.72 27.30 6.30
N THR A 515 29.98 26.53 5.50
CA THR A 515 29.88 26.67 4.04
C THR A 515 28.67 27.50 3.63
N GLY A 516 27.85 27.93 4.59
CA GLY A 516 26.60 28.63 4.35
C GLY A 516 25.41 27.70 4.15
N GLY A 517 25.59 26.39 4.36
CA GLY A 517 24.53 25.38 4.33
C GLY A 517 23.70 25.34 5.62
N LEU A 518 22.80 24.36 5.67
CA LEU A 518 21.83 24.18 6.74
C LEU A 518 22.43 23.58 8.02
N THR A 519 21.71 23.74 9.12
CA THR A 519 21.98 23.05 10.38
C THR A 519 20.82 22.14 10.76
N TYR A 520 21.06 21.20 11.66
CA TYR A 520 19.99 20.42 12.29
C TYR A 520 18.88 21.31 12.87
N GLN A 521 19.25 22.41 13.51
CA GLN A 521 18.29 23.29 14.19
C GLN A 521 17.36 24.01 13.19
N ASP A 522 17.85 24.34 12.00
CA ASP A 522 17.02 24.94 10.94
C ASP A 522 15.88 23.98 10.56
N VAL A 523 16.23 22.72 10.26
CA VAL A 523 15.26 21.69 9.84
C VAL A 523 14.32 21.29 10.97
N ARG A 524 14.82 21.06 12.19
CA ARG A 524 14.00 20.71 13.35
C ARG A 524 12.93 21.77 13.63
N THR A 525 13.33 23.05 13.63
CA THR A 525 12.41 24.16 13.92
C THR A 525 11.34 24.28 12.84
N ALA A 526 11.74 24.25 11.57
CA ALA A 526 10.81 24.32 10.44
C ALA A 526 9.81 23.16 10.48
N TRP A 527 10.32 21.93 10.64
CA TRP A 527 9.51 20.72 10.69
C TRP A 527 8.48 20.77 11.82
N ASP A 528 8.89 21.10 13.06
CA ASP A 528 7.97 21.20 14.21
C ASP A 528 6.83 22.21 13.99
N LEU A 529 7.13 23.35 13.37
CA LEU A 529 6.13 24.37 13.04
C LEU A 529 5.18 23.88 11.94
N ASN A 530 5.74 23.24 10.91
CA ASN A 530 4.99 22.81 9.73
C ASN A 530 4.08 21.62 10.03
N ILE A 531 4.56 20.57 10.70
CA ILE A 531 3.74 19.41 11.03
C ILE A 531 2.57 19.81 11.93
N ALA A 532 2.80 20.68 12.92
CA ALA A 532 1.73 21.18 13.79
C ALA A 532 0.68 22.01 13.03
N SER A 533 1.10 22.90 12.11
CA SER A 533 0.20 23.70 11.29
C SER A 533 -0.62 22.83 10.34
N VAL A 534 0.02 21.86 9.68
CA VAL A 534 -0.64 20.92 8.75
C VAL A 534 -1.61 20.00 9.49
N GLN A 535 -1.21 19.39 10.61
CA GLN A 535 -2.10 18.52 11.39
C GLN A 535 -3.32 19.30 11.89
N THR A 536 -3.14 20.55 12.32
CA THR A 536 -4.29 21.41 12.68
C THR A 536 -5.20 21.65 11.48
N ALA A 537 -4.63 21.92 10.30
CA ALA A 537 -5.39 22.15 9.08
C ALA A 537 -6.12 20.89 8.56
N LEU A 538 -5.67 19.69 8.93
CA LEU A 538 -6.27 18.42 8.57
C LEU A 538 -7.31 17.92 9.59
N GLY A 539 -7.73 18.76 10.53
CA GLY A 539 -8.73 18.40 11.55
C GLY A 539 -8.13 17.79 12.83
N GLY A 540 -6.80 17.81 12.98
CA GLY A 540 -6.07 17.34 14.15
C GLY A 540 -5.43 15.95 13.99
N VAL A 541 -4.51 15.62 14.89
CA VAL A 541 -3.83 14.30 14.96
C VAL A 541 -4.85 13.20 15.20
N GLY A 542 -4.83 12.14 14.38
CA GLY A 542 -5.84 11.08 14.43
C GLY A 542 -7.23 11.53 13.98
N GLY A 543 -7.34 12.69 13.34
CA GLY A 543 -8.54 13.14 12.66
C GLY A 543 -8.86 12.29 11.43
N LEU A 544 -10.00 12.55 10.79
CA LEU A 544 -10.51 11.69 9.73
C LEU A 544 -9.62 11.67 8.48
N ALA A 545 -8.99 12.81 8.12
CA ALA A 545 -8.03 12.87 7.02
C ALA A 545 -6.82 11.95 7.27
N ASP A 546 -6.31 11.91 8.50
CA ASP A 546 -5.20 11.05 8.90
C ASP A 546 -5.59 9.56 8.94
N ILE A 547 -6.85 9.26 9.28
CA ILE A 547 -7.38 7.88 9.24
C ILE A 547 -7.53 7.36 7.81
N ILE A 548 -8.08 8.16 6.90
CA ILE A 548 -8.39 7.75 5.52
C ILE A 548 -7.15 7.83 4.62
N LEU A 549 -6.32 8.86 4.82
CA LEU A 549 -5.10 9.13 4.06
C LEU A 549 -3.88 9.22 5.00
N PRO A 550 -3.57 8.15 5.76
CA PRO A 550 -2.46 8.15 6.71
C PRO A 550 -1.13 8.51 6.04
N GLY A 551 -0.38 9.39 6.71
CA GLY A 551 0.87 9.94 6.21
C GLY A 551 0.70 11.19 5.32
N ILE A 552 -0.52 11.62 5.01
CA ILE A 552 -0.76 12.85 4.25
C ILE A 552 -0.23 14.08 4.98
N ASP A 553 -0.35 14.12 6.31
CA ASP A 553 0.18 15.20 7.14
C ASP A 553 1.70 15.32 7.03
N THR A 554 2.41 14.19 7.05
CA THR A 554 3.86 14.08 6.89
C THR A 554 4.30 14.58 5.52
N VAL A 555 3.61 14.14 4.46
CA VAL A 555 3.91 14.54 3.07
C VAL A 555 3.68 16.05 2.89
N LEU A 556 2.55 16.58 3.36
CA LEU A 556 2.23 18.00 3.26
C LEU A 556 3.18 18.86 4.12
N ALA A 557 3.54 18.41 5.33
CA ALA A 557 4.52 19.09 6.18
C ALA A 557 5.93 19.04 5.59
N GLY A 558 6.28 17.95 4.88
CA GLY A 558 7.51 17.82 4.11
C GLY A 558 7.60 18.91 3.04
N PHE A 559 6.54 19.10 2.25
CA PHE A 559 6.45 20.18 1.26
C PHE A 559 6.53 21.57 1.87
N TYR A 560 5.86 21.81 2.99
CA TYR A 560 5.96 23.07 3.71
C TYR A 560 7.39 23.32 4.22
N THR A 561 8.10 22.27 4.63
CA THR A 561 9.49 22.35 5.10
C THR A 561 10.47 22.61 3.95
N VAL A 562 10.26 21.98 2.78
CA VAL A 562 10.93 22.35 1.52
C VAL A 562 10.68 23.83 1.21
N GLY A 563 9.43 24.26 1.33
CA GLY A 563 9.06 25.65 1.57
C GLY A 563 9.25 26.59 0.38
N ASP A 564 9.31 26.09 -0.85
CA ASP A 564 9.21 26.97 -2.01
C ASP A 564 7.75 27.27 -2.36
N ASN A 565 7.56 28.29 -3.19
CA ASN A 565 6.22 28.74 -3.57
C ASN A 565 5.38 27.64 -4.24
N TYR A 566 6.00 26.67 -4.90
CA TYR A 566 5.27 25.61 -5.59
C TYR A 566 4.81 24.52 -4.61
N SER A 567 5.70 24.11 -3.71
CA SER A 567 5.44 23.16 -2.63
C SER A 567 4.36 23.68 -1.69
N THR A 568 4.45 24.93 -1.23
CA THR A 568 3.44 25.52 -0.33
C THR A 568 2.11 25.75 -1.04
N PHE A 569 2.13 26.11 -2.33
CA PHE A 569 0.90 26.28 -3.11
C PHE A 569 0.16 24.96 -3.27
N LEU A 570 0.89 23.87 -3.63
CA LEU A 570 0.34 22.52 -3.70
C LEU A 570 -0.39 22.16 -2.40
N VAL A 571 0.28 22.32 -1.25
CA VAL A 571 -0.31 21.96 0.05
C VAL A 571 -1.59 22.76 0.31
N SER A 572 -1.57 24.08 0.09
CA SER A 572 -2.78 24.90 0.25
C SER A 572 -3.93 24.45 -0.66
N THR A 573 -3.61 24.06 -1.91
CA THR A 573 -4.61 23.56 -2.86
C THR A 573 -5.15 22.21 -2.43
N LEU A 574 -4.30 21.27 -2.01
CA LEU A 574 -4.74 19.94 -1.57
C LEU A 574 -5.60 20.01 -0.32
N VAL A 575 -5.23 20.81 0.68
CA VAL A 575 -6.06 20.98 1.89
C VAL A 575 -7.40 21.63 1.55
N MET A 576 -7.44 22.62 0.65
CA MET A 576 -8.71 23.18 0.17
C MET A 576 -9.56 22.16 -0.61
N LEU A 577 -8.94 21.26 -1.39
CA LEU A 577 -9.68 20.22 -2.11
C LEU A 577 -10.23 19.16 -1.16
N LEU A 578 -9.46 18.76 -0.14
CA LEU A 578 -9.94 17.84 0.91
C LEU A 578 -11.16 18.40 1.65
N ASP A 579 -11.22 19.72 1.86
CA ASP A 579 -12.36 20.43 2.45
C ASP A 579 -13.63 20.37 1.59
N THR A 580 -13.49 20.05 0.30
CA THR A 580 -14.62 19.94 -0.65
C THR A 580 -15.11 18.51 -0.88
N ILE A 581 -14.45 17.50 -0.31
CA ILE A 581 -14.89 16.10 -0.45
C ILE A 581 -16.12 15.90 0.43
N GLU A 582 -17.29 15.95 -0.18
CA GLU A 582 -18.58 15.78 0.51
C GLU A 582 -18.75 14.38 1.09
N GLU A 583 -18.09 13.37 0.50
CA GLU A 583 -18.24 11.98 0.88
C GLU A 583 -17.76 11.69 2.32
N PHE A 584 -16.77 12.45 2.85
CA PHE A 584 -16.28 12.32 4.22
C PHE A 584 -15.87 13.68 4.80
N PRO A 585 -16.60 14.24 5.79
CA PRO A 585 -16.29 15.54 6.37
C PRO A 585 -15.01 15.45 7.21
N THR A 586 -13.88 15.73 6.57
CA THR A 586 -12.54 15.64 7.18
C THR A 586 -12.32 16.66 8.30
N ASN A 587 -13.23 17.61 8.48
CA ASN A 587 -13.13 18.74 9.42
C ASN A 587 -11.85 19.56 9.22
N THR A 588 -11.41 19.68 7.97
CA THR A 588 -10.26 20.49 7.58
C THR A 588 -10.48 21.96 7.94
N ASP A 589 -9.38 22.63 8.28
CA ASP A 589 -9.34 24.08 8.47
C ASP A 589 -8.18 24.64 7.62
N PRO A 590 -8.43 24.95 6.34
CA PRO A 590 -7.40 25.55 5.48
C PRO A 590 -6.81 26.84 6.05
N SER A 591 -7.51 27.54 6.95
CA SER A 591 -7.04 28.78 7.58
C SER A 591 -5.96 28.56 8.65
N ALA A 592 -5.82 27.31 9.15
CA ALA A 592 -4.76 26.93 10.08
C ALA A 592 -3.38 26.80 9.40
N LEU A 593 -3.33 26.76 8.07
CA LEU A 593 -2.08 26.77 7.32
C LEU A 593 -1.39 28.13 7.41
N THR A 594 -0.10 28.12 7.69
CA THR A 594 0.69 29.36 7.65
C THR A 594 0.81 29.85 6.19
N PRO A 595 0.47 31.11 5.88
CA PRO A 595 0.64 31.66 4.54
C PRO A 595 2.11 31.69 4.13
N PHE A 596 2.39 31.39 2.85
CA PHE A 596 3.74 31.46 2.31
C PHE A 596 4.32 32.88 2.43
N ASP A 597 5.48 32.99 3.07
CA ASP A 597 6.28 34.22 3.16
C ASP A 597 7.75 33.85 2.95
N ILE A 598 8.32 34.26 1.82
CA ILE A 598 9.73 34.00 1.48
C ILE A 598 10.72 34.60 2.49
N SER A 599 10.29 35.59 3.29
CA SER A 599 11.11 36.17 4.36
C SER A 599 11.10 35.34 5.65
N ASN A 600 10.13 34.42 5.80
CA ASN A 600 10.06 33.48 6.91
C ASN A 600 10.98 32.27 6.65
N THR A 601 12.28 32.49 6.82
CA THR A 601 13.31 31.46 6.64
C THR A 601 13.44 30.48 7.82
N GLU A 602 12.64 30.65 8.88
CA GLU A 602 12.57 29.69 10.00
C GLU A 602 11.63 28.53 9.68
N GLN A 603 10.59 28.78 8.88
CA GLN A 603 9.56 27.79 8.53
C GLN A 603 9.71 27.25 7.11
N PHE A 604 10.11 28.11 6.16
CA PHE A 604 10.21 27.77 4.74
C PHE A 604 11.68 27.72 4.31
N LEU A 605 12.24 26.51 4.17
CA LEU A 605 13.66 26.31 3.93
C LEU A 605 14.04 26.25 2.44
N SER A 606 13.32 26.97 1.58
CA SER A 606 13.51 26.92 0.12
C SER A 606 14.92 27.27 -0.35
N ARG A 607 15.65 28.10 0.40
CA ARG A 607 17.05 28.42 0.12
C ARG A 607 17.98 27.20 0.23
N PHE A 608 17.59 26.20 1.01
CA PHE A 608 18.38 25.00 1.28
C PHE A 608 17.80 23.76 0.62
N LEU A 609 16.50 23.50 0.82
CA LEU A 609 15.91 22.19 0.52
C LEU A 609 15.22 22.11 -0.84
N ALA A 610 14.68 23.21 -1.35
CA ALA A 610 13.95 23.22 -2.62
C ALA A 610 14.81 22.85 -3.82
N PHE A 611 14.16 22.61 -4.96
CA PHE A 611 14.81 22.32 -6.25
C PHE A 611 16.02 23.21 -6.56
N PHE A 612 15.92 24.52 -6.31
CA PHE A 612 16.99 25.50 -6.53
C PHE A 612 17.80 25.86 -5.28
N GLY A 613 17.51 25.22 -4.15
CA GLY A 613 18.25 25.33 -2.92
C GLY A 613 19.63 24.68 -3.03
N ASP A 614 20.45 24.96 -2.03
CA ASP A 614 21.82 24.48 -1.86
C ASP A 614 21.97 24.13 -0.37
N ALA A 615 21.72 22.86 -0.04
CA ALA A 615 21.58 22.42 1.34
C ALA A 615 22.91 22.44 2.11
N ASP A 616 24.03 22.13 1.46
CA ASP A 616 25.36 22.09 2.09
C ASP A 616 26.20 23.35 1.85
N GLY A 617 25.76 24.26 0.97
CA GLY A 617 26.42 25.53 0.70
C GLY A 617 27.62 25.42 -0.24
N ASP A 618 27.72 24.34 -1.02
CA ASP A 618 28.86 24.10 -1.92
C ASP A 618 28.72 24.78 -3.30
N THR A 619 27.61 25.52 -3.52
CA THR A 619 27.17 26.21 -4.74
C THR A 619 26.54 25.34 -5.82
N TRP A 620 26.51 24.02 -5.65
CA TRP A 620 25.68 23.13 -6.44
C TRP A 620 24.28 23.07 -5.86
N ARG A 621 23.30 23.14 -6.75
CA ARG A 621 21.90 23.09 -6.34
C ARG A 621 21.44 21.66 -6.24
N ASN A 622 20.46 21.39 -5.36
CA ASN A 622 19.90 20.06 -5.13
C ASN A 622 19.50 19.35 -6.44
N PHE A 623 18.91 20.05 -7.41
CA PHE A 623 18.55 19.43 -8.69
C PHE A 623 19.73 18.95 -9.56
N GLN A 624 20.91 19.56 -9.40
CA GLN A 624 22.13 19.19 -10.11
C GLN A 624 22.79 17.98 -9.45
N GLU A 625 22.78 17.96 -8.12
CA GLU A 625 23.18 16.80 -7.35
C GLU A 625 22.28 15.60 -7.63
N TYR A 626 20.97 15.81 -7.66
CA TYR A 626 20.00 14.78 -8.05
C TYR A 626 20.30 14.22 -9.44
N ALA A 627 20.55 15.08 -10.42
CA ALA A 627 20.90 14.64 -11.77
C ALA A 627 22.14 13.71 -11.79
N TYR A 628 23.12 13.94 -10.92
CA TYR A 628 24.36 13.19 -10.91
C TYR A 628 24.34 11.95 -10.01
N PHE A 629 23.83 12.07 -8.78
CA PHE A 629 23.96 11.08 -7.71
C PHE A 629 22.73 10.18 -7.56
N ALA A 630 21.53 10.61 -7.96
CA ALA A 630 20.32 9.78 -7.79
C ALA A 630 20.42 8.43 -8.53
N ARG A 631 21.24 8.37 -9.60
CA ARG A 631 21.53 7.12 -10.32
C ARG A 631 22.23 6.07 -9.47
N ASP A 632 23.00 6.46 -8.47
CA ASP A 632 23.65 5.55 -7.52
C ASP A 632 22.72 5.19 -6.34
N GLY A 633 21.48 5.69 -6.36
CA GLY A 633 20.47 5.51 -5.35
C GLY A 633 20.33 6.71 -4.41
N MET A 634 19.23 6.69 -3.66
CA MET A 634 18.82 7.76 -2.76
C MET A 634 19.86 8.12 -1.70
N ALA A 635 20.54 7.12 -1.12
CA ALA A 635 21.60 7.37 -0.15
C ALA A 635 22.78 8.15 -0.74
N ALA A 636 23.11 7.94 -2.02
CA ALA A 636 24.19 8.68 -2.68
C ALA A 636 23.80 10.16 -2.90
N TYR A 637 22.55 10.41 -3.31
CA TYR A 637 22.01 11.77 -3.42
C TYR A 637 22.00 12.49 -2.07
N VAL A 638 21.38 11.89 -1.04
CA VAL A 638 21.28 12.48 0.29
C VAL A 638 22.65 12.78 0.90
N ASN A 639 23.63 11.91 0.69
CA ASN A 639 25.00 12.14 1.16
C ASN A 639 25.67 13.31 0.42
N ALA A 640 25.46 13.44 -0.89
CA ALA A 640 26.02 14.55 -1.67
C ALA A 640 25.44 15.89 -1.19
N THR A 641 24.12 15.98 -1.10
CA THR A 641 23.38 17.18 -0.68
C THR A 641 23.68 17.64 0.75
N LEU A 642 24.39 16.83 1.54
CA LEU A 642 24.72 17.11 2.94
C LEU A 642 26.22 16.95 3.22
N ASP A 643 27.08 16.93 2.19
CA ASP A 643 28.54 16.94 2.29
C ASP A 643 29.16 17.89 1.25
N PRO A 644 29.63 19.08 1.66
CA PRO A 644 30.14 20.10 0.74
C PRO A 644 31.45 19.72 0.03
N ASN A 645 32.00 18.53 0.29
CA ASN A 645 33.14 17.97 -0.43
C ASN A 645 32.72 17.02 -1.56
N LEU A 646 31.46 16.64 -1.64
CA LEU A 646 30.93 15.65 -2.59
C LEU A 646 30.15 16.31 -3.74
N THR A 647 30.88 17.03 -4.59
CA THR A 647 30.30 17.81 -5.69
C THR A 647 30.02 16.97 -6.97
N PRO A 648 28.98 17.31 -7.75
CA PRO A 648 28.76 16.76 -9.09
C PRO A 648 29.92 17.00 -10.06
N LYS A 649 30.07 16.12 -11.06
CA LYS A 649 31.02 16.31 -12.18
C LYS A 649 30.27 16.46 -13.50
N THR A 650 30.77 17.30 -14.38
CA THR A 650 30.17 17.52 -15.72
C THR A 650 30.42 16.37 -16.69
N GLY A 651 31.36 15.47 -16.37
CA GLY A 651 31.86 14.43 -17.28
C GLY A 651 32.88 14.93 -18.31
N GLU A 652 33.12 16.25 -18.39
CA GLU A 652 34.19 16.79 -19.23
C GLU A 652 35.56 16.48 -18.60
N GLY A 653 36.48 15.91 -19.38
CA GLY A 653 37.78 15.59 -18.82
C GLY A 653 38.71 14.73 -19.66
N ASN A 654 39.85 14.41 -19.03
CA ASN A 654 40.86 13.49 -19.53
C ASN A 654 40.88 12.24 -18.65
N TYR A 655 40.52 11.11 -19.25
CA TYR A 655 40.40 9.81 -18.62
C TYR A 655 41.47 8.85 -19.16
N VAL A 656 41.78 7.80 -18.40
CA VAL A 656 42.57 6.67 -18.87
C VAL A 656 41.67 5.48 -19.13
N THR A 657 42.14 4.55 -19.97
CA THR A 657 41.40 3.32 -20.24
C THR A 657 41.05 2.59 -18.95
N GLY A 658 39.78 2.22 -18.78
CA GLY A 658 39.24 1.58 -17.58
C GLY A 658 38.65 2.54 -16.54
N ASP A 659 38.75 3.86 -16.71
CA ASP A 659 38.08 4.82 -15.82
C ASP A 659 36.55 4.77 -15.98
N PHE A 660 35.83 5.04 -14.91
CA PHE A 660 34.38 5.28 -14.97
C PHE A 660 34.11 6.74 -15.35
N VAL A 661 33.21 6.97 -16.32
CA VAL A 661 32.79 8.31 -16.73
C VAL A 661 31.28 8.43 -16.60
N ARG A 662 30.83 9.46 -15.86
CA ARG A 662 29.43 9.86 -15.79
C ARG A 662 29.26 11.24 -16.39
N ILE A 663 28.25 11.39 -17.25
CA ILE A 663 27.82 12.65 -17.83
C ILE A 663 26.35 12.86 -17.47
N ALA A 664 26.06 13.81 -16.60
CA ALA A 664 24.68 14.15 -16.23
C ALA A 664 24.24 15.46 -16.90
N LEU A 665 22.97 15.53 -17.31
CA LEU A 665 22.35 16.77 -17.77
C LEU A 665 22.06 17.66 -16.54
N MET A 666 22.91 18.68 -16.37
CA MET A 666 22.88 19.62 -15.23
C MET A 666 21.96 20.84 -15.42
N GLU A 667 21.24 20.91 -16.54
CA GLU A 667 20.19 21.91 -16.78
C GLU A 667 18.84 21.41 -16.26
N ARG A 668 17.84 22.31 -16.15
CA ARG A 668 16.47 21.94 -15.78
C ARG A 668 15.71 21.48 -17.03
N PRO A 669 15.29 20.20 -17.13
CA PRO A 669 14.40 19.73 -18.18
C PRO A 669 12.94 20.01 -17.84
N TYR A 670 12.05 19.85 -18.81
CA TYR A 670 10.64 19.56 -18.53
C TYR A 670 10.56 18.25 -17.72
N TYR A 671 9.71 18.18 -16.69
CA TYR A 671 9.69 17.02 -15.78
C TYR A 671 9.34 15.69 -16.48
N LYS A 672 8.52 15.72 -17.54
CA LYS A 672 8.27 14.55 -18.43
C LYS A 672 9.15 14.54 -19.69
N SER A 673 10.33 15.15 -19.65
CA SER A 673 11.26 15.15 -20.79
C SER A 673 11.73 13.74 -21.12
N THR A 674 11.87 13.46 -22.42
CA THR A 674 12.68 12.35 -22.92
C THR A 674 14.13 12.81 -23.12
N TYR A 675 15.06 11.86 -23.24
CA TYR A 675 16.48 12.13 -23.42
C TYR A 675 17.04 11.28 -24.56
N GLN A 676 18.01 11.83 -25.29
CA GLN A 676 18.82 11.07 -26.25
C GLN A 676 20.24 11.61 -26.25
N TRP A 677 21.19 10.77 -25.84
CA TRP A 677 22.61 11.07 -25.89
C TRP A 677 23.19 10.79 -27.28
N TYR A 678 24.14 11.61 -27.67
CA TYR A 678 24.90 11.52 -28.92
C TYR A 678 26.39 11.58 -28.61
N ARG A 679 27.20 10.86 -29.40
CA ARG A 679 28.65 11.00 -29.47
C ARG A 679 29.05 11.40 -30.87
N ASN A 680 29.71 12.55 -31.02
CA ASN A 680 30.12 13.12 -32.30
C ASN A 680 28.93 13.25 -33.29
N GLY A 681 27.74 13.59 -32.79
CA GLY A 681 26.51 13.71 -33.57
C GLY A 681 25.83 12.39 -33.94
N VAL A 682 26.33 11.24 -33.48
CA VAL A 682 25.70 9.92 -33.68
C VAL A 682 24.94 9.52 -32.41
N PRO A 683 23.67 9.12 -32.50
CA PRO A 683 22.89 8.72 -31.33
C PRO A 683 23.48 7.46 -30.70
N LEU A 684 23.54 7.46 -29.36
CA LEU A 684 23.97 6.33 -28.56
C LEU A 684 22.77 5.43 -28.21
N ALA A 685 23.07 4.17 -27.93
CA ALA A 685 22.14 3.21 -27.35
C ALA A 685 22.80 2.54 -26.14
N ASN A 686 22.00 1.96 -25.27
CA ASN A 686 22.51 1.18 -24.15
C ASN A 686 23.15 -0.11 -24.66
N ASP A 687 24.36 -0.41 -24.19
CA ASP A 687 25.08 -1.63 -24.55
C ASP A 687 24.56 -2.81 -23.72
N LYS A 688 24.51 -4.00 -24.33
CA LYS A 688 24.02 -5.23 -23.67
C LYS A 688 24.94 -5.72 -22.55
N ASP A 689 26.22 -5.39 -22.64
CA ASP A 689 27.25 -5.72 -21.64
C ASP A 689 27.37 -4.66 -20.54
N GLY A 690 26.60 -3.56 -20.63
CA GLY A 690 26.60 -2.48 -19.66
C GLY A 690 27.74 -1.48 -19.81
N HIS A 691 28.50 -1.50 -20.93
CA HIS A 691 29.56 -0.52 -21.20
C HIS A 691 29.00 0.91 -21.24
N ILE A 692 28.05 1.20 -22.15
CA ILE A 692 27.25 2.43 -22.14
C ILE A 692 25.86 2.14 -21.57
N THR A 693 25.43 2.93 -20.58
CA THR A 693 24.06 2.85 -20.03
C THR A 693 23.47 4.25 -19.80
N GLY A 694 22.15 4.40 -19.93
CA GLY A 694 21.45 5.69 -19.80
C GLY A 694 21.53 6.58 -21.04
N ALA A 695 21.71 5.98 -22.23
CA ALA A 695 21.68 6.71 -23.50
C ALA A 695 20.35 7.43 -23.77
N ASP A 696 19.28 7.01 -23.10
CA ASP A 696 17.90 7.51 -23.14
C ASP A 696 17.42 8.11 -21.81
N SER A 697 18.34 8.37 -20.87
CA SER A 697 18.01 8.98 -19.58
C SER A 697 18.77 10.28 -19.34
N ARG A 698 18.44 10.97 -18.24
CA ARG A 698 19.07 12.25 -17.86
C ARG A 698 20.59 12.15 -17.66
N THR A 699 21.10 10.94 -17.44
CA THR A 699 22.50 10.68 -17.11
C THR A 699 23.03 9.56 -17.99
N LEU A 700 24.26 9.69 -18.47
CA LEU A 700 24.97 8.69 -19.26
C LEU A 700 26.16 8.17 -18.45
N ASP A 701 26.25 6.85 -18.32
CA ASP A 701 27.39 6.19 -17.69
C ASP A 701 28.17 5.38 -18.74
N ILE A 702 29.49 5.53 -18.70
CA ILE A 702 30.46 4.74 -19.47
C ILE A 702 31.29 3.96 -18.45
N ALA A 703 31.01 2.67 -18.35
CA ALA A 703 31.77 1.75 -17.51
C ALA A 703 33.11 1.42 -18.18
N ALA A 704 34.22 1.57 -17.47
CA ALA A 704 35.55 1.20 -17.96
C ALA A 704 35.91 1.79 -19.35
N ALA A 705 35.96 3.12 -19.45
CA ALA A 705 36.16 3.88 -20.67
C ALA A 705 37.26 3.32 -21.59
N GLU A 706 36.97 3.27 -22.89
CA GLU A 706 37.87 2.81 -23.94
C GLU A 706 38.32 3.97 -24.84
N LEU A 707 39.36 3.74 -25.65
CA LEU A 707 39.83 4.77 -26.60
C LEU A 707 38.74 5.22 -27.59
N GLY A 708 37.79 4.33 -27.91
CA GLY A 708 36.64 4.63 -28.77
C GLY A 708 35.61 5.55 -28.13
N ASP A 709 35.69 5.78 -26.81
CA ASP A 709 34.78 6.65 -26.07
C ASP A 709 35.22 8.12 -26.08
N ALA A 710 36.38 8.45 -26.65
CA ALA A 710 36.75 9.83 -26.84
C ALA A 710 35.82 10.52 -27.86
N GLY A 711 35.29 11.71 -27.51
CA GLY A 711 34.41 12.46 -28.40
C GLY A 711 33.71 13.63 -27.73
N ASP A 712 32.91 14.32 -28.55
CA ASP A 712 32.00 15.38 -28.12
C ASP A 712 30.63 14.75 -27.85
N TYR A 713 30.20 14.78 -26.59
CA TYR A 713 28.93 14.24 -26.14
C TYR A 713 27.86 15.32 -26.05
N SER A 714 26.63 15.03 -26.44
CA SER A 714 25.50 15.95 -26.29
C SER A 714 24.22 15.21 -25.98
N CYS A 715 23.30 15.83 -25.23
CA CYS A 715 21.98 15.27 -24.96
C CYS A 715 20.88 16.15 -25.55
N VAL A 716 19.95 15.56 -26.29
CA VAL A 716 18.73 16.22 -26.72
C VAL A 716 17.64 15.97 -25.68
N TYR A 717 16.91 17.02 -25.29
CA TYR A 717 15.88 16.97 -24.23
C TYR A 717 14.82 18.08 -24.44
N LEU A 718 13.72 18.06 -23.69
CA LEU A 718 12.70 19.11 -23.71
C LEU A 718 12.98 20.17 -22.63
N GLY A 719 13.04 21.43 -23.05
CA GLY A 719 13.25 22.56 -22.14
C GLY A 719 12.07 22.82 -21.19
N PRO A 720 12.29 23.52 -20.07
CA PRO A 720 11.33 23.60 -18.96
C PRO A 720 10.25 24.68 -19.13
N THR A 721 10.16 25.35 -20.28
CA THR A 721 9.25 26.48 -20.47
C THR A 721 8.58 26.37 -21.82
N LYS A 722 7.24 26.43 -21.84
CA LYS A 722 6.46 26.41 -23.08
C LYS A 722 6.75 27.67 -23.91
N VAL A 723 6.97 27.48 -25.20
CA VAL A 723 7.03 28.56 -26.19
C VAL A 723 5.96 28.28 -27.24
N GLY A 724 4.91 29.10 -27.27
CA GLY A 724 3.77 28.86 -28.17
C GLY A 724 2.97 27.60 -27.84
N GLY A 725 2.89 27.21 -26.56
CA GLY A 725 2.13 26.06 -26.08
C GLY A 725 2.87 24.71 -26.13
N ILE A 726 4.10 24.68 -26.64
CA ILE A 726 4.92 23.46 -26.72
C ILE A 726 6.23 23.61 -25.96
N TYR A 727 6.73 22.54 -25.37
CA TYR A 727 8.07 22.51 -24.78
C TYR A 727 9.12 22.39 -25.91
N PRO A 728 10.05 23.35 -26.04
CA PRO A 728 11.03 23.32 -27.12
C PRO A 728 12.09 22.26 -26.87
N GLU A 729 12.50 21.57 -27.93
CA GLU A 729 13.70 20.73 -27.90
C GLU A 729 14.95 21.59 -27.67
N LYS A 730 15.84 21.11 -26.80
CA LYS A 730 17.12 21.71 -26.44
C LYS A 730 18.25 20.69 -26.57
N THR A 731 19.47 21.18 -26.71
CA THR A 731 20.69 20.35 -26.73
C THR A 731 21.63 20.79 -25.62
N TYR A 732 21.97 19.88 -24.72
CA TYR A 732 23.00 20.04 -23.69
C TYR A 732 24.36 19.57 -24.23
N GLY A 733 25.43 20.33 -23.99
CA GLY A 733 26.78 20.06 -24.51
C GLY A 733 27.23 21.03 -25.63
N PRO A 734 28.34 20.74 -26.34
CA PRO A 734 29.12 19.50 -26.28
C PRO A 734 29.95 19.36 -25.00
N ILE A 735 29.98 18.15 -24.44
CA ILE A 735 30.82 17.73 -23.31
C ILE A 735 32.01 16.95 -23.88
N LYS A 736 33.23 17.44 -23.64
CA LYS A 736 34.45 16.84 -24.22
C LYS A 736 35.00 15.73 -23.33
N VAL A 737 34.93 14.50 -23.81
CA VAL A 737 35.56 13.34 -23.18
C VAL A 737 36.80 12.95 -23.98
N SER A 738 37.94 12.83 -23.31
CA SER A 738 39.17 12.31 -23.91
C SER A 738 39.65 11.11 -23.12
N VAL A 739 40.06 10.06 -23.83
CA VAL A 739 40.54 8.80 -23.23
C VAL A 739 41.92 8.48 -23.77
N ARG A 740 42.86 8.11 -22.89
CA ARG A 740 44.22 7.68 -23.25
C ARG A 740 44.54 6.32 -22.64
N GLU A 741 45.51 5.60 -23.22
CA GLU A 741 45.96 4.34 -22.62
C GLU A 741 46.64 4.57 -21.26
N VAL A 742 46.53 3.57 -20.37
CA VAL A 742 47.35 3.49 -19.16
C VAL A 742 48.80 3.25 -19.61
N GLY A 743 49.59 4.33 -19.69
CA GLY A 743 51.01 4.21 -19.99
C GLY A 743 51.71 3.30 -18.97
N PRO A 744 52.78 2.57 -19.35
CA PRO A 744 53.58 1.84 -18.38
C PRO A 744 54.05 2.85 -17.32
N MET A 745 53.80 2.55 -16.04
CA MET A 745 54.36 3.34 -14.94
C MET A 745 55.82 3.67 -15.28
N PRO A 746 56.25 4.93 -15.22
CA PRO A 746 57.66 5.21 -15.42
C PRO A 746 58.42 4.46 -14.33
N VAL A 747 59.15 3.42 -14.74
CA VAL A 747 60.10 2.65 -13.91
C VAL A 747 61.24 3.55 -13.38
N GLY A 748 61.17 4.87 -13.58
CA GLY A 748 62.10 5.87 -13.08
C GLY A 748 62.04 6.15 -11.56
N GLY A 749 61.01 5.69 -10.84
CA GLY A 749 60.91 5.88 -9.38
C GLY A 749 61.77 4.92 -8.52
N LEU A 750 62.11 3.74 -9.04
CA LEU A 750 63.00 2.79 -8.35
C LEU A 750 64.48 3.02 -8.71
N ALA A 751 64.76 3.69 -9.83
CA ALA A 751 66.12 4.09 -10.20
C ALA A 751 66.63 5.30 -9.37
N THR A 752 65.73 6.19 -8.93
CA THR A 752 66.09 7.33 -8.06
C THR A 752 66.28 6.93 -6.60
N LEU A 753 65.55 5.92 -6.10
CA LEU A 753 65.83 5.33 -4.77
C LEU A 753 67.12 4.49 -4.74
N SER A 754 67.43 3.80 -5.85
CA SER A 754 68.68 3.04 -5.99
C SER A 754 69.93 3.95 -6.07
N MET A 755 69.81 5.15 -6.64
CA MET A 755 70.88 6.16 -6.61
C MET A 755 71.01 6.90 -5.27
N LEU A 756 69.96 6.96 -4.44
CA LEU A 756 70.07 7.48 -3.06
C LEU A 756 70.72 6.46 -2.10
N ILE A 757 70.53 5.16 -2.33
CA ILE A 757 71.16 4.09 -1.52
C ILE A 757 72.62 3.84 -1.94
N LEU A 758 73.00 4.12 -3.19
CA LEU A 758 74.40 4.10 -3.67
C LEU A 758 75.20 5.36 -3.30
N THR A 759 74.56 6.48 -2.98
CA THR A 759 75.25 7.69 -2.46
C THR A 759 75.37 7.71 -0.94
N LEU A 760 74.53 7.00 -0.19
CA LEU A 760 74.69 6.80 1.26
C LEU A 760 75.60 5.62 1.65
N SER A 761 75.90 4.70 0.74
CA SER A 761 76.89 3.62 0.96
C SER A 761 78.31 3.95 0.49
N ALA A 762 78.50 5.02 -0.31
CA ALA A 762 79.81 5.53 -0.69
C ALA A 762 80.40 6.57 0.29
N GLY A 763 79.61 7.09 1.24
CA GLY A 763 80.06 7.99 2.31
C GLY A 763 80.62 7.28 3.57
N GLY A 764 80.36 5.98 3.73
CA GLY A 764 80.76 5.20 4.92
C GLY A 764 82.09 4.45 4.82
N ALA A 765 82.69 4.34 3.62
CA ALA A 765 83.90 3.55 3.37
C ALA A 765 85.18 4.38 3.15
N TRP A 766 85.14 5.69 3.43
CA TRP A 766 86.31 6.59 3.35
C TRP A 766 86.61 7.32 4.67
N VAL A 767 86.34 6.70 5.82
CA VAL A 767 86.85 7.15 7.14
C VAL A 767 87.62 6.05 7.91
N ALA A 768 87.71 4.83 7.38
CA ALA A 768 88.44 3.74 8.03
C ALA A 768 89.44 3.05 7.09
N ARG A 769 90.51 3.74 6.69
CA ARG A 769 91.89 3.19 6.64
C ARG A 769 92.93 4.18 6.09
N ARG A 770 93.87 4.52 7.00
CA ARG A 770 95.16 5.23 6.86
C ARG A 770 95.05 6.76 6.91
N LYS A 771 95.72 7.44 7.85
CA LYS A 771 97.03 7.19 8.51
C LYS A 771 96.94 7.62 9.99
N ARG A 772 97.56 6.93 10.96
CA ARG A 772 98.98 7.07 11.34
C ARG A 772 99.50 8.51 11.31
#